data_AF-A0A1J7FWL9-F1
#
_entry.id   AF-A0A1J7FWL9-F1
#
_cell.length_a   1.000
_cell.length_b   1.000
_cell.length_c   1.000
_cell.angle_alpha   90.00
_cell.angle_beta   90.00
_cell.angle_gamma   90.00
#
_symmetry.space_group_name_H-M   'P 1'
#
loop_
_entity.id
_entity.type
_entity.pdbx_description
1 polymer ?
#
loop_
_entity_poly.entity_id
_entity_poly.type
_entity_poly.pdbx_seq_one_letter_code
_entity_poly.pdbx_strand_id
1 'polypeptide(L)'
;MFCCVHFHVLSSNEVGIGISRSQFPEGFLFGASTSSYQIEGAPLEDGKGLSNWDVFSHTAGKIENNENGDIADDHYHHYLEDINLMSSLGINVYRFSISWARILPRGIYGDINPPGIMFYNKIIDNLLLRGIEPFVTIHHHDMPQELQQKYGGWLSPLMQRDFVHFAEICFKSFGDRVKHWVTINEPALATDMAFIRGTYPPGHCSPPFGNCSTGNSDVEPLIVMHNMLLSHAKAVELYRKHFQVKQDGTIGIVVHTFMYEPLRDEECDRQAKNRALAFHLGWVLDPLVFGEYPAEMRSVLGSRLPRFSPEEKSILKGSLDFIGINHYGSLYAKDCSHSACALGADHPIRGFVETTGMRDGIPIGESTGMPKFFVVPRGMEKTVDYIKIRYHNMVMYITENGYSSPPQQDVTMQYFLQDSKRIEYHEAYLEALLRAIRKGANVRGYMVWSLFDNFEWNNGYGIRFGLYYVDRETLQRIPKFSVQCSNEVGAGITRSQFPEGFLFGVSTSSYQIEGAPLEDGKGWSNWDDFSHTPGKIKNDENGDIADDHFHLNLEDIKLMSFLGINVYRFSISWSRILPRGIYGDINPPGIMFYNKIIDNLLLRGIEPFVTIHHHDMPQELQEKYGGWLSPRIRRDFVHFAEVCFKSFGDRVKHWLTINEPNEVAETAFTWGIYPPSHCSPPFGNCSTGNSDVEPLAAMHNMLLSHAKAVELYRKNFQAKQGGTIGIVAITFMFEPLRDEECDREAVNRALAFLIAWVLDPLVFGEYPAEMRSILGSQLPSFSPKEKSILKGSLDFIGINHYGTLYVKDCSHSACSLFAKRPIRGFLEATGMRDGIPIGDPTGIPEFFVVPRGMEKIVDYIKIRYHNMVMYITENGYSSPPNQDVTKQDFLQDFKRIEYFEAYLEALLRAIRKGANVRGYMVWSLLDSFEWINGYGTRFGLYYVDRETLQRIPKLSVQWFSSFLNNNIHTKTEGFRIERSIS
;
A
#
# COMPACT_ATOMS: atom_id res chain seq x y z
N MET A 1 1.89 10.03 -1.72
CA MET A 1 0.61 10.73 -1.96
C MET A 1 0.06 10.50 -3.37
N PHE A 2 0.87 10.41 -4.44
CA PHE A 2 0.31 10.30 -5.81
C PHE A 2 0.35 8.92 -6.46
N CYS A 3 1.03 7.90 -5.91
CA CYS A 3 0.60 6.50 -6.07
C CYS A 3 -0.56 6.14 -5.11
N CYS A 4 -0.71 6.91 -4.03
CA CYS A 4 -1.50 6.53 -2.86
C CYS A 4 -2.92 7.08 -2.84
N VAL A 5 -3.35 7.84 -3.86
CA VAL A 5 -4.61 8.63 -3.77
C VAL A 5 -5.40 8.68 -5.11
N HIS A 6 -4.96 7.98 -6.17
CA HIS A 6 -5.70 7.85 -7.44
C HIS A 6 -6.46 6.52 -7.53
N PHE A 7 -7.66 6.47 -6.96
CA PHE A 7 -8.73 5.55 -7.36
C PHE A 7 -10.01 6.38 -7.52
N HIS A 8 -10.62 6.38 -8.71
CA HIS A 8 -11.83 7.15 -8.99
C HIS A 8 -13.12 6.47 -8.48
N VAL A 9 -14.00 7.34 -7.99
CA VAL A 9 -15.43 7.29 -7.62
C VAL A 9 -16.25 6.21 -8.39
N LEU A 10 -16.99 5.31 -7.73
CA LEU A 10 -18.38 5.53 -7.27
C LEU A 10 -18.84 4.63 -6.08
N SER A 11 -19.42 5.33 -5.11
CA SER A 11 -20.37 5.00 -4.02
C SER A 11 -20.15 3.83 -3.04
N SER A 12 -19.93 4.27 -1.80
CA SER A 12 -20.48 3.83 -0.51
C SER A 12 -19.82 2.69 0.27
N ASN A 13 -19.35 3.11 1.44
CA ASN A 13 -19.03 2.39 2.68
C ASN A 13 -17.72 1.59 2.72
N GLU A 14 -16.72 2.30 3.26
CA GLU A 14 -15.46 1.89 3.89
C GLU A 14 -15.29 0.37 4.06
N VAL A 15 -14.27 -0.27 3.46
CA VAL A 15 -12.87 -0.34 3.96
C VAL A 15 -11.85 -0.80 2.89
N GLY A 16 -10.61 -0.31 3.02
CA GLY A 16 -9.40 -1.10 2.71
C GLY A 16 -8.96 -1.21 1.26
N ILE A 17 -9.68 -0.57 0.34
CA ILE A 17 -9.13 -0.13 -0.95
C ILE A 17 -7.95 0.80 -0.62
N GLY A 18 -6.85 0.73 -1.38
CA GLY A 18 -5.78 1.74 -1.26
C GLY A 18 -6.38 3.14 -1.18
N ILE A 19 -5.76 4.01 -0.38
CA ILE A 19 -6.37 5.30 -0.04
C ILE A 19 -6.78 6.03 -1.33
N SER A 20 -7.97 6.64 -1.33
CA SER A 20 -8.45 7.42 -2.47
C SER A 20 -8.76 8.85 -2.03
N ARG A 21 -8.62 9.81 -2.96
CA ARG A 21 -8.97 11.23 -2.72
C ARG A 21 -10.41 11.34 -2.23
N SER A 22 -11.27 10.47 -2.77
CA SER A 22 -12.70 10.42 -2.47
C SER A 22 -13.04 10.01 -1.04
N GLN A 23 -12.10 9.42 -0.30
CA GLN A 23 -12.31 9.06 1.11
C GLN A 23 -12.09 10.25 2.05
N PHE A 24 -11.42 11.31 1.59
CA PHE A 24 -11.25 12.54 2.35
C PHE A 24 -12.44 13.47 2.15
N PRO A 25 -12.68 14.42 3.08
CA PRO A 25 -13.76 15.39 2.96
C PRO A 25 -13.71 16.15 1.63
N GLU A 26 -14.86 16.53 1.12
CA GLU A 26 -14.95 17.39 -0.07
C GLU A 26 -14.13 18.68 0.16
N GLY A 27 -13.36 19.07 -0.86
CA GLY A 27 -12.46 20.22 -0.79
C GLY A 27 -11.15 19.98 -0.01
N PHE A 28 -10.82 18.75 0.35
CA PHE A 28 -9.54 18.45 1.02
C PHE A 28 -8.35 18.78 0.10
N LEU A 29 -7.37 19.52 0.65
CA LEU A 29 -6.19 19.96 -0.09
C LEU A 29 -5.09 18.90 -0.06
N PHE A 30 -4.57 18.54 -1.24
CA PHE A 30 -3.47 17.61 -1.45
C PHE A 30 -2.34 18.32 -2.17
N GLY A 31 -1.23 18.53 -1.47
CA GLY A 31 -0.16 19.39 -1.95
C GLY A 31 1.25 18.93 -1.64
N ALA A 32 2.17 19.83 -1.94
CA ALA A 32 3.56 19.76 -1.52
C ALA A 32 3.98 21.10 -0.92
N SER A 33 5.06 21.07 -0.16
CA SER A 33 5.57 22.21 0.59
C SER A 33 7.06 22.42 0.31
N THR A 34 7.51 23.68 0.30
CA THR A 34 8.92 24.10 0.23
C THR A 34 9.18 25.34 1.08
N SER A 35 10.46 25.72 1.20
CA SER A 35 10.92 26.94 1.89
C SER A 35 11.85 27.75 0.98
N SER A 36 11.76 29.08 1.08
CA SER A 36 12.53 30.05 0.31
C SER A 36 14.02 29.77 0.35
N TYR A 37 14.63 29.73 1.54
CA TYR A 37 16.07 29.51 1.67
C TYR A 37 16.53 28.13 1.18
N GLN A 38 15.64 27.14 1.24
CA GLN A 38 15.98 25.76 0.88
C GLN A 38 16.02 25.54 -0.63
N ILE A 39 15.24 26.31 -1.42
CA ILE A 39 15.08 26.07 -2.87
C ILE A 39 15.42 27.27 -3.77
N GLU A 40 15.30 28.52 -3.30
CA GLU A 40 15.32 29.69 -4.20
C GLU A 40 16.69 29.99 -4.79
N GLY A 41 17.73 30.06 -3.96
CA GLY A 41 19.05 30.55 -4.37
C GLY A 41 19.06 32.04 -4.72
N ALA A 42 20.08 32.45 -5.49
CA ALA A 42 20.29 33.81 -5.99
C ALA A 42 20.32 34.89 -4.88
N PRO A 43 21.25 34.80 -3.90
CA PRO A 43 21.24 35.64 -2.70
C PRO A 43 21.61 37.10 -2.96
N LEU A 44 22.21 37.41 -4.11
CA LEU A 44 22.70 38.75 -4.49
C LEU A 44 22.04 39.32 -5.75
N GLU A 45 21.08 38.60 -6.34
CA GLU A 45 20.41 39.03 -7.56
C GLU A 45 19.21 39.94 -7.28
N ASP A 46 18.90 40.80 -8.25
CA ASP A 46 17.71 41.66 -8.26
C ASP A 46 17.48 42.42 -6.94
N GLY A 47 18.57 42.86 -6.32
CA GLY A 47 18.55 43.67 -5.11
C GLY A 47 18.21 42.92 -3.82
N LYS A 48 18.19 41.58 -3.79
CA LYS A 48 18.04 40.82 -2.55
C LYS A 48 19.16 41.16 -1.56
N GLY A 49 18.79 41.34 -0.29
CA GLY A 49 19.73 41.48 0.81
C GLY A 49 20.21 40.13 1.35
N LEU A 50 21.35 40.14 2.04
CA LEU A 50 21.80 38.96 2.79
C LEU A 50 20.84 38.68 3.95
N SER A 51 20.42 37.43 4.05
CA SER A 51 19.69 36.89 5.20
C SER A 51 20.65 36.41 6.28
N ASN A 52 20.11 36.18 7.47
CA ASN A 52 20.79 35.49 8.57
C ASN A 52 21.34 34.12 8.15
N TRP A 53 20.62 33.39 7.31
CA TRP A 53 21.06 32.10 6.79
C TRP A 53 22.18 32.22 5.77
N ASP A 54 22.15 33.23 4.89
CA ASP A 54 23.24 33.50 3.94
C ASP A 54 24.57 33.67 4.68
N VAL A 55 24.59 34.42 5.79
CA VAL A 55 25.83 34.62 6.57
C VAL A 55 26.22 33.39 7.38
N PHE A 56 25.23 32.68 7.94
CA PHE A 56 25.50 31.51 8.78
C PHE A 56 26.04 30.33 7.98
N SER A 57 25.49 30.06 6.79
CA SER A 57 25.94 28.95 5.94
C SER A 57 27.37 29.13 5.44
N HIS A 58 27.79 30.38 5.23
CA HIS A 58 29.18 30.73 4.88
C HIS A 58 30.16 30.68 6.05
N THR A 59 29.70 30.41 7.28
CA THR A 59 30.58 30.26 8.44
C THR A 59 31.10 28.82 8.52
N ALA A 60 32.42 28.65 8.43
CA ALA A 60 33.05 27.33 8.43
C ALA A 60 32.62 26.48 9.65
N GLY A 61 32.25 25.22 9.38
CA GLY A 61 31.82 24.23 10.38
C GLY A 61 30.38 24.39 10.87
N LYS A 62 29.60 25.34 10.33
CA LYS A 62 28.18 25.51 10.71
C LYS A 62 27.21 24.63 9.91
N ILE A 63 27.57 24.29 8.68
CA ILE A 63 26.81 23.39 7.82
C ILE A 63 27.67 22.16 7.53
N GLU A 64 27.04 21.00 7.46
CA GLU A 64 27.69 19.78 6.99
C GLU A 64 28.37 20.00 5.63
N ASN A 65 29.58 19.49 5.47
CA ASN A 65 30.44 19.70 4.28
C ASN A 65 30.73 21.18 3.91
N ASN A 66 30.44 22.15 4.79
CA ASN A 66 30.51 23.59 4.51
C ASN A 66 29.67 24.01 3.28
N GLU A 67 28.55 23.33 3.04
CA GLU A 67 27.63 23.64 1.95
C GLU A 67 26.82 24.92 2.26
N ASN A 68 26.22 25.51 1.23
CA ASN A 68 25.37 26.69 1.34
C ASN A 68 24.15 26.64 0.39
N GLY A 69 23.22 27.58 0.59
CA GLY A 69 21.99 27.74 -0.19
C GLY A 69 22.07 28.79 -1.29
N ASP A 70 23.27 29.15 -1.78
CA ASP A 70 23.41 30.24 -2.75
C ASP A 70 22.79 29.90 -4.10
N ILE A 71 22.97 28.65 -4.53
CA ILE A 71 22.29 28.08 -5.70
C ILE A 71 21.02 27.37 -5.23
N ALA A 72 21.11 26.54 -4.18
CA ALA A 72 19.99 25.69 -3.75
C ALA A 72 19.46 24.87 -4.95
N ASP A 73 18.15 24.90 -5.20
CA ASP A 73 17.54 24.28 -6.38
C ASP A 73 17.41 25.27 -7.54
N ASP A 74 17.88 26.51 -7.37
CA ASP A 74 17.77 27.62 -8.31
C ASP A 74 16.32 27.90 -8.73
N HIS A 75 15.38 27.72 -7.80
CA HIS A 75 13.96 27.98 -8.04
C HIS A 75 13.71 29.44 -8.44
N TYR A 76 14.59 30.39 -8.06
CA TYR A 76 14.50 31.79 -8.49
C TYR A 76 14.44 31.92 -10.03
N HIS A 77 15.24 31.12 -10.73
CA HIS A 77 15.28 31.09 -12.19
C HIS A 77 14.36 30.01 -12.80
N HIS A 78 14.15 28.90 -12.09
CA HIS A 78 13.44 27.71 -12.60
C HIS A 78 11.97 27.60 -12.15
N TYR A 79 11.40 28.59 -11.45
CA TYR A 79 10.04 28.47 -10.87
C TYR A 79 8.94 28.05 -11.85
N LEU A 80 9.02 28.43 -13.13
CA LEU A 80 8.04 28.01 -14.14
C LEU A 80 8.12 26.51 -14.44
N GLU A 81 9.33 25.96 -14.52
CA GLU A 81 9.56 24.52 -14.68
C GLU A 81 8.99 23.77 -13.46
N ASP A 82 9.31 24.26 -12.27
CA ASP A 82 8.86 23.64 -11.01
C ASP A 82 7.33 23.67 -10.88
N ILE A 83 6.68 24.77 -11.25
CA ILE A 83 5.21 24.88 -11.27
C ILE A 83 4.59 23.96 -12.33
N ASN A 84 5.26 23.74 -13.48
CA ASN A 84 4.78 22.77 -14.47
C ASN A 84 4.86 21.33 -13.93
N LEU A 85 5.90 21.00 -13.15
CA LEU A 85 6.00 19.70 -12.48
C LEU A 85 4.89 19.53 -11.44
N MET A 86 4.63 20.56 -10.62
CA MET A 86 3.50 20.57 -9.68
C MET A 86 2.16 20.31 -10.36
N SER A 87 1.89 21.02 -11.46
CA SER A 87 0.65 20.82 -12.23
C SER A 87 0.55 19.42 -12.82
N SER A 88 1.67 18.87 -13.30
CA SER A 88 1.71 17.51 -13.84
C SER A 88 1.48 16.45 -12.77
N LEU A 89 1.87 16.71 -11.52
CA LEU A 89 1.57 15.85 -10.38
C LEU A 89 0.08 15.85 -9.99
N GLY A 90 -0.70 16.86 -10.39
CA GLY A 90 -2.10 16.99 -10.00
C GLY A 90 -2.33 17.41 -8.55
N ILE A 91 -1.38 18.13 -7.93
CA ILE A 91 -1.60 18.82 -6.64
C ILE A 91 -2.59 19.98 -6.82
N ASN A 92 -3.36 20.29 -5.79
CA ASN A 92 -4.29 21.43 -5.79
C ASN A 92 -3.91 22.53 -4.79
N VAL A 93 -2.87 22.33 -4.00
CA VAL A 93 -2.31 23.35 -3.11
C VAL A 93 -0.79 23.28 -3.16
N TYR A 94 -0.13 24.44 -3.10
CA TYR A 94 1.31 24.54 -2.95
C TYR A 94 1.65 25.50 -1.83
N ARG A 95 2.36 24.98 -0.82
CA ARG A 95 2.84 25.80 0.30
C ARG A 95 4.28 26.22 0.06
N PHE A 96 4.52 27.52 0.09
CA PHE A 96 5.87 28.10 -0.05
C PHE A 96 6.03 29.28 0.91
N SER A 97 7.27 29.70 1.15
CA SER A 97 7.55 30.90 1.95
C SER A 97 8.10 32.06 1.12
N ILE A 98 7.88 33.28 1.63
CA ILE A 98 8.44 34.51 1.06
C ILE A 98 9.76 34.82 1.77
N SER A 99 10.83 35.04 1.01
CA SER A 99 12.09 35.49 1.58
C SER A 99 12.00 36.95 2.04
N TRP A 100 12.12 37.16 3.35
CA TRP A 100 12.06 38.50 3.93
C TRP A 100 13.19 39.39 3.39
N ALA A 101 14.40 38.86 3.28
CA ALA A 101 15.54 39.61 2.72
C ALA A 101 15.42 39.89 1.21
N ARG A 102 14.55 39.17 0.49
CA ARG A 102 14.25 39.46 -0.92
C ARG A 102 13.25 40.60 -1.08
N ILE A 103 12.27 40.71 -0.19
CA ILE A 103 11.25 41.79 -0.22
C ILE A 103 11.74 43.07 0.45
N LEU A 104 12.42 42.93 1.59
CA LEU A 104 12.99 44.03 2.36
C LEU A 104 14.48 43.77 2.61
N PRO A 105 15.37 44.10 1.65
CA PRO A 105 16.81 43.79 1.71
C PRO A 105 17.51 44.27 2.99
N ARG A 106 17.04 45.39 3.53
CA ARG A 106 17.58 46.04 4.75
C ARG A 106 16.59 46.01 5.92
N GLY A 107 15.58 45.15 5.85
CA GLY A 107 14.42 45.17 6.74
C GLY A 107 13.71 46.52 6.66
N ILE A 108 13.23 47.04 7.81
CA ILE A 108 12.51 48.32 7.89
C ILE A 108 13.36 49.56 7.54
N TYR A 109 14.68 49.42 7.38
CA TYR A 109 15.61 50.54 7.14
C TYR A 109 15.85 50.84 5.66
N GLY A 110 15.28 50.06 4.75
CA GLY A 110 15.41 50.26 3.32
C GLY A 110 14.05 50.24 2.61
N ASP A 111 14.10 50.44 1.30
CA ASP A 111 12.92 50.41 0.44
C ASP A 111 12.47 48.96 0.15
N ILE A 112 11.19 48.82 -0.19
CA ILE A 112 10.63 47.57 -0.73
C ILE A 112 11.33 47.27 -2.05
N ASN A 113 11.77 46.03 -2.26
CA ASN A 113 12.41 45.57 -3.48
C ASN A 113 11.36 45.16 -4.55
N PRO A 114 11.09 45.96 -5.61
CA PRO A 114 10.03 45.65 -6.56
C PRO A 114 10.27 44.37 -7.39
N PRO A 115 11.51 44.06 -7.84
CA PRO A 115 11.83 42.74 -8.42
C PRO A 115 11.45 41.55 -7.54
N GLY A 116 11.73 41.61 -6.23
CA GLY A 116 11.32 40.58 -5.27
C GLY A 116 9.80 40.40 -5.22
N ILE A 117 9.04 41.50 -5.20
CA ILE A 117 7.56 41.45 -5.29
C ILE A 117 7.11 40.84 -6.62
N MET A 118 7.76 41.19 -7.72
CA MET A 118 7.44 40.67 -9.05
C MET A 118 7.67 39.15 -9.14
N PHE A 119 8.73 38.64 -8.53
CA PHE A 119 9.02 37.21 -8.48
C PHE A 119 7.89 36.42 -7.82
N TYR A 120 7.46 36.79 -6.61
CA TYR A 120 6.37 36.07 -5.94
C TYR A 120 5.01 36.28 -6.63
N ASN A 121 4.77 37.44 -7.25
CA ASN A 121 3.59 37.62 -8.10
C ASN A 121 3.58 36.62 -9.26
N LYS A 122 4.72 36.44 -9.95
CA LYS A 122 4.85 35.46 -11.04
C LYS A 122 4.56 34.04 -10.54
N ILE A 123 5.04 33.66 -9.36
CA ILE A 123 4.74 32.35 -8.75
C ILE A 123 3.23 32.21 -8.50
N ILE A 124 2.65 33.16 -7.76
CA ILE A 124 1.22 33.13 -7.37
C ILE A 124 0.31 33.09 -8.61
N ASP A 125 0.59 33.94 -9.60
CA ASP A 125 -0.19 33.98 -10.84
C ASP A 125 -0.09 32.66 -11.60
N ASN A 126 1.10 32.07 -11.71
CA ASN A 126 1.29 30.82 -12.43
C ASN A 126 0.70 29.59 -11.72
N LEU A 127 0.66 29.59 -10.39
CA LEU A 127 -0.03 28.57 -9.60
C LEU A 127 -1.55 28.64 -9.85
N LEU A 128 -2.13 29.83 -9.72
CA LEU A 128 -3.56 30.04 -9.93
C LEU A 128 -4.00 29.73 -11.36
N LEU A 129 -3.19 30.09 -12.37
CA LEU A 129 -3.43 29.72 -13.77
C LEU A 129 -3.53 28.20 -13.98
N ARG A 130 -2.93 27.40 -13.10
CA ARG A 130 -2.94 25.93 -13.14
C ARG A 130 -3.90 25.32 -12.11
N GLY A 131 -4.72 26.14 -11.45
CA GLY A 131 -5.68 25.68 -10.43
C GLY A 131 -5.03 25.21 -9.14
N ILE A 132 -3.80 25.66 -8.84
CA ILE A 132 -3.09 25.33 -7.60
C ILE A 132 -3.24 26.50 -6.62
N GLU A 133 -3.79 26.23 -5.45
CA GLU A 133 -3.99 27.24 -4.40
C GLU A 133 -2.66 27.61 -3.71
N PRO A 134 -2.30 28.91 -3.65
CA PRO A 134 -1.15 29.38 -2.89
C PRO A 134 -1.42 29.33 -1.38
N PHE A 135 -0.57 28.60 -0.65
CA PHE A 135 -0.59 28.54 0.82
C PHE A 135 0.69 29.17 1.37
N VAL A 136 0.65 30.45 1.73
CA VAL A 136 1.88 31.26 1.84
C VAL A 136 2.35 31.40 3.28
N THR A 137 3.62 31.10 3.52
CA THR A 137 4.31 31.33 4.79
C THR A 137 5.10 32.64 4.74
N ILE A 138 4.81 33.58 5.65
CA ILE A 138 5.47 34.89 5.69
C ILE A 138 6.91 34.75 6.18
N HIS A 139 7.15 34.01 7.26
CA HIS A 139 8.51 33.81 7.77
C HIS A 139 8.83 32.33 8.00
N HIS A 140 9.85 31.86 7.27
CA HIS A 140 10.37 30.50 7.36
C HIS A 140 11.88 30.54 7.70
N HIS A 141 12.18 31.10 8.88
CA HIS A 141 13.50 31.21 9.49
C HIS A 141 14.50 32.17 8.82
N ASP A 142 14.24 32.65 7.60
CA ASP A 142 15.07 33.64 6.92
C ASP A 142 14.60 35.07 7.20
N MET A 143 15.53 35.92 7.64
CA MET A 143 15.32 37.35 7.90
C MET A 143 16.54 38.17 7.46
N PRO A 144 16.40 39.47 7.15
CA PRO A 144 17.52 40.31 6.76
C PRO A 144 18.60 40.34 7.84
N GLN A 145 19.85 40.08 7.47
CA GLN A 145 20.98 40.04 8.40
C GLN A 145 21.18 41.37 9.13
N GLU A 146 20.82 42.49 8.51
CA GLU A 146 20.92 43.82 9.12
C GLU A 146 20.09 43.93 10.42
N LEU A 147 18.97 43.21 10.53
CA LEU A 147 18.15 43.19 11.76
C LEU A 147 18.87 42.43 12.88
N GLN A 148 19.56 41.34 12.55
CA GLN A 148 20.40 40.61 13.50
C GLN A 148 21.54 41.50 14.01
N GLN A 149 22.23 42.22 13.12
CA GLN A 149 23.37 43.06 13.46
C GLN A 149 22.99 44.31 14.26
N LYS A 150 21.86 44.95 13.96
CA LYS A 150 21.48 46.20 14.62
C LYS A 150 20.98 46.03 16.03
N TYR A 151 20.20 44.98 16.29
CA TYR A 151 19.53 44.82 17.58
C TYR A 151 19.36 43.37 18.05
N GLY A 152 20.02 42.41 17.41
CA GLY A 152 19.98 41.00 17.84
C GLY A 152 18.76 40.23 17.35
N GLY A 153 18.05 40.72 16.34
CA GLY A 153 16.92 40.00 15.73
C GLY A 153 15.78 39.75 16.73
N TRP A 154 15.33 38.49 16.82
CA TRP A 154 14.21 38.08 17.67
C TRP A 154 14.43 38.24 19.18
N LEU A 155 15.65 38.50 19.65
CA LEU A 155 15.90 38.88 21.04
C LEU A 155 15.32 40.26 21.39
N SER A 156 15.10 41.11 20.39
CA SER A 156 14.60 42.47 20.59
C SER A 156 13.09 42.55 20.34
N PRO A 157 12.33 43.26 21.19
CA PRO A 157 10.91 43.54 20.92
C PRO A 157 10.71 44.42 19.67
N LEU A 158 11.75 45.07 19.14
CA LEU A 158 11.68 45.79 17.86
C LEU A 158 11.29 44.88 16.70
N MET A 159 11.62 43.58 16.78
CA MET A 159 11.26 42.60 15.76
C MET A 159 9.74 42.48 15.59
N GLN A 160 8.96 42.76 16.64
CA GLN A 160 7.50 42.76 16.57
C GLN A 160 6.98 43.80 15.58
N ARG A 161 7.56 45.01 15.58
CA ARG A 161 7.20 46.07 14.64
C ARG A 161 7.65 45.69 13.22
N ASP A 162 8.88 45.22 13.09
CA ASP A 162 9.50 44.97 11.78
C ASP A 162 8.82 43.78 11.06
N PHE A 163 8.46 42.72 11.80
CA PHE A 163 7.69 41.60 11.25
C PHE A 163 6.28 42.03 10.82
N VAL A 164 5.59 42.85 11.62
CA VAL A 164 4.25 43.37 11.26
C VAL A 164 4.33 44.23 10.00
N HIS A 165 5.38 45.04 9.86
CA HIS A 165 5.60 45.84 8.65
C HIS A 165 5.82 44.94 7.41
N PHE A 166 6.62 43.88 7.54
CA PHE A 166 6.82 42.92 6.46
C PHE A 166 5.52 42.17 6.10
N ALA A 167 4.77 41.70 7.10
CA ALA A 167 3.47 41.07 6.89
C ALA A 167 2.48 42.01 6.19
N GLU A 168 2.45 43.30 6.55
CA GLU A 168 1.62 44.31 5.90
C GLU A 168 1.93 44.42 4.40
N ILE A 169 3.21 44.41 4.02
CA ILE A 169 3.63 44.44 2.62
C ILE A 169 3.17 43.18 1.90
N CYS A 170 3.35 42.00 2.50
CA CYS A 170 2.87 40.74 1.92
C CYS A 170 1.34 40.75 1.71
N PHE A 171 0.56 41.21 2.69
CA PHE A 171 -0.90 41.31 2.56
C PHE A 171 -1.32 42.30 1.48
N LYS A 172 -0.65 43.45 1.37
CA LYS A 172 -0.92 44.45 0.31
C LYS A 172 -0.58 43.94 -1.07
N SER A 173 0.54 43.23 -1.21
CA SER A 173 1.08 42.82 -2.50
C SER A 173 0.48 41.54 -3.06
N PHE A 174 0.03 40.62 -2.20
CA PHE A 174 -0.35 39.27 -2.60
C PHE A 174 -1.72 38.82 -2.08
N GLY A 175 -2.26 39.51 -1.07
CA GLY A 175 -3.48 39.07 -0.37
C GLY A 175 -4.77 39.17 -1.20
N ASP A 176 -4.74 39.82 -2.36
CA ASP A 176 -5.83 39.76 -3.34
C ASP A 176 -6.03 38.32 -3.87
N ARG A 177 -4.94 37.55 -3.97
CA ARG A 177 -4.89 36.19 -4.55
C ARG A 177 -4.62 35.08 -3.52
N VAL A 178 -3.93 35.38 -2.43
CA VAL A 178 -3.59 34.39 -1.38
C VAL A 178 -4.70 34.28 -0.34
N LYS A 179 -5.25 33.07 -0.17
CA LYS A 179 -6.33 32.77 0.78
C LYS A 179 -5.89 32.06 2.07
N HIS A 180 -4.68 31.53 2.10
CA HIS A 180 -4.14 30.84 3.28
C HIS A 180 -2.79 31.45 3.68
N TRP A 181 -2.77 32.09 4.85
CA TRP A 181 -1.58 32.75 5.40
C TRP A 181 -1.05 32.01 6.63
N VAL A 182 0.23 31.66 6.61
CA VAL A 182 0.99 31.24 7.79
C VAL A 182 1.92 32.37 8.17
N THR A 183 1.86 32.86 9.41
CA THR A 183 2.77 33.93 9.83
C THR A 183 4.20 33.42 10.02
N ILE A 184 4.38 32.37 10.83
CA ILE A 184 5.69 31.87 11.26
C ILE A 184 5.67 30.35 11.19
N ASN A 185 6.69 29.77 10.55
CA ASN A 185 6.93 28.33 10.60
C ASN A 185 7.65 27.93 11.89
N GLU A 186 7.12 26.93 12.60
CA GLU A 186 7.78 26.18 13.67
C GLU A 186 8.57 27.04 14.69
N PRO A 187 7.95 28.02 15.37
CA PRO A 187 8.66 28.94 16.24
C PRO A 187 9.40 28.23 17.39
N ALA A 188 8.87 27.12 17.90
CA ALA A 188 9.52 26.33 18.95
C ALA A 188 10.77 25.59 18.44
N LEU A 189 10.75 25.08 17.21
CA LEU A 189 11.92 24.47 16.57
C LEU A 189 12.99 25.52 16.32
N ALA A 190 12.62 26.65 15.72
CA ALA A 190 13.52 27.78 15.47
C ALA A 190 14.22 28.23 16.76
N THR A 191 13.45 28.33 17.84
CA THR A 191 13.94 28.71 19.17
C THR A 191 14.92 27.67 19.74
N ASP A 192 14.59 26.37 19.68
CA ASP A 192 15.48 25.29 20.15
C ASP A 192 16.79 25.25 19.36
N MET A 193 16.71 25.31 18.03
CA MET A 193 17.88 25.19 17.17
C MET A 193 18.77 26.44 17.24
N ALA A 194 18.20 27.66 17.32
CA ALA A 194 18.97 28.90 17.27
C ALA A 194 19.51 29.37 18.63
N PHE A 195 18.78 29.13 19.72
CA PHE A 195 19.05 29.72 21.04
C PHE A 195 19.22 28.70 22.18
N ILE A 196 18.87 27.42 21.98
CA ILE A 196 19.23 26.36 22.94
C ILE A 196 20.48 25.64 22.45
N ARG A 197 20.45 25.08 21.24
CA ARG A 197 21.52 24.26 20.66
C ARG A 197 22.56 25.06 19.87
N GLY A 198 22.19 26.25 19.37
CA GLY A 198 23.08 27.10 18.58
C GLY A 198 23.47 26.53 17.22
N THR A 199 22.64 25.66 16.64
CA THR A 199 22.83 25.04 15.33
C THR A 199 22.15 25.79 14.18
N TYR A 200 21.24 26.73 14.48
CA TYR A 200 20.65 27.67 13.52
C TYR A 200 21.13 29.10 13.80
N PRO A 201 21.06 30.04 12.83
CA PRO A 201 21.39 31.44 13.07
C PRO A 201 20.55 32.03 14.22
N PRO A 202 21.14 32.80 15.15
CA PRO A 202 22.51 33.33 15.14
C PRO A 202 23.58 32.38 15.74
N GLY A 203 23.22 31.16 16.12
CA GLY A 203 24.14 30.20 16.71
C GLY A 203 24.46 30.49 18.16
N HIS A 204 23.46 30.92 18.94
CA HIS A 204 23.58 31.23 20.35
C HIS A 204 23.32 29.98 21.20
N CYS A 205 24.23 29.70 22.13
CA CYS A 205 24.04 28.63 23.11
C CYS A 205 25.00 28.80 24.30
N SER A 206 24.72 28.10 25.39
CA SER A 206 25.61 27.98 26.54
C SER A 206 25.74 26.51 26.98
N PRO A 207 26.81 26.12 27.71
CA PRO A 207 26.89 24.80 28.30
C PRO A 207 25.66 24.50 29.18
N PRO A 208 25.17 23.24 29.21
CA PRO A 208 25.75 22.07 28.54
C PRO A 208 25.31 21.85 27.08
N PHE A 209 24.41 22.67 26.54
CA PHE A 209 23.77 22.42 25.25
C PHE A 209 24.69 22.59 24.05
N GLY A 210 25.70 23.44 24.18
CA GLY A 210 26.76 23.61 23.18
C GLY A 210 27.86 24.53 23.69
N ASN A 211 28.87 24.74 22.84
CA ASN A 211 30.05 25.55 23.16
C ASN A 211 30.11 26.80 22.27
N CYS A 212 29.02 27.57 22.23
CA CYS A 212 28.94 28.80 21.45
C CYS A 212 29.69 29.94 22.16
N SER A 213 30.18 30.91 21.39
CA SER A 213 30.92 32.07 21.91
C SER A 213 30.03 33.08 22.65
N THR A 214 28.71 33.00 22.43
CA THR A 214 27.70 33.88 23.03
C THR A 214 26.37 33.15 23.12
N GLY A 215 25.46 33.67 23.94
CA GLY A 215 24.12 33.15 24.14
C GLY A 215 23.87 32.65 25.56
N ASN A 216 22.59 32.48 25.89
CA ASN A 216 22.15 31.87 27.14
C ASN A 216 20.95 30.95 26.88
N SER A 217 21.23 29.64 26.87
CA SER A 217 20.25 28.61 26.52
C SER A 217 19.09 28.47 27.51
N ASP A 218 19.16 29.08 28.71
CA ASP A 218 18.08 29.04 29.70
C ASP A 218 17.20 30.31 29.67
N VAL A 219 17.62 31.39 29.00
CA VAL A 219 16.96 32.71 29.05
C VAL A 219 16.52 33.19 27.67
N GLU A 220 17.43 33.20 26.70
CA GLU A 220 17.18 33.71 25.35
C GLU A 220 15.99 33.04 24.64
N PRO A 221 15.81 31.70 24.74
CA PRO A 221 14.65 31.03 24.16
C PRO A 221 13.30 31.59 24.62
N LEU A 222 13.20 32.01 25.89
CA LEU A 222 11.96 32.54 26.46
C LEU A 222 11.63 33.92 25.89
N ILE A 223 12.66 34.75 25.65
CA ILE A 223 12.51 36.09 25.07
C ILE A 223 12.11 35.98 23.60
N VAL A 224 12.80 35.13 22.85
CA VAL A 224 12.59 34.93 21.40
C VAL A 224 11.18 34.41 21.13
N MET A 225 10.76 33.36 21.83
CA MET A 225 9.41 32.83 21.68
C MET A 225 8.35 33.88 22.03
N HIS A 226 8.55 34.64 23.11
CA HIS A 226 7.62 35.70 23.50
C HIS A 226 7.47 36.77 22.41
N ASN A 227 8.58 37.22 21.83
CA ASN A 227 8.56 38.18 20.72
C ASN A 227 7.91 37.58 19.46
N MET A 228 8.18 36.32 19.10
CA MET A 228 7.55 35.65 17.94
C MET A 228 6.02 35.56 18.11
N LEU A 229 5.54 35.17 19.29
CA LEU A 229 4.10 35.05 19.55
C LEU A 229 3.39 36.41 19.48
N LEU A 230 3.98 37.46 20.06
CA LEU A 230 3.44 38.82 19.97
C LEU A 230 3.48 39.36 18.53
N SER A 231 4.51 39.01 17.75
CA SER A 231 4.61 39.38 16.34
C SER A 231 3.52 38.71 15.50
N HIS A 232 3.28 37.42 15.74
CA HIS A 232 2.16 36.68 15.14
C HIS A 232 0.82 37.33 15.48
N ALA A 233 0.53 37.56 16.77
CA ALA A 233 -0.74 38.15 17.20
C ALA A 233 -0.99 39.53 16.58
N LYS A 234 0.03 40.39 16.52
CA LYS A 234 -0.08 41.71 15.89
C LYS A 234 -0.28 41.63 14.38
N ALA A 235 0.35 40.68 13.69
CA ALA A 235 0.13 40.47 12.26
C ALA A 235 -1.28 39.95 11.96
N VAL A 236 -1.81 39.06 12.80
CA VAL A 236 -3.20 38.59 12.71
C VAL A 236 -4.18 39.73 12.96
N GLU A 237 -3.95 40.53 14.01
CA GLU A 237 -4.78 41.70 14.30
C GLU A 237 -4.80 42.69 13.11
N LEU A 238 -3.63 42.98 12.53
CA LEU A 238 -3.49 43.80 11.33
C LEU A 238 -4.30 43.22 10.15
N TYR A 239 -4.13 41.91 9.88
CA TYR A 239 -4.85 41.22 8.80
C TYR A 239 -6.36 41.32 8.97
N ARG A 240 -6.87 40.95 10.15
CA ARG A 240 -8.31 40.97 10.46
C ARG A 240 -8.91 42.37 10.33
N LYS A 241 -8.22 43.39 10.85
CA LYS A 241 -8.72 44.78 10.84
C LYS A 241 -8.74 45.40 9.46
N HIS A 242 -7.75 45.13 8.61
CA HIS A 242 -7.52 45.91 7.40
C HIS A 242 -7.66 45.14 6.09
N PHE A 243 -7.54 43.81 6.12
CA PHE A 243 -7.39 42.99 4.92
C PHE A 243 -8.43 41.88 4.81
N GLN A 244 -8.70 41.14 5.89
CA GLN A 244 -9.52 39.91 5.85
C GLN A 244 -10.92 40.15 5.26
N VAL A 245 -11.59 41.24 5.64
CA VAL A 245 -12.93 41.57 5.11
C VAL A 245 -12.94 41.74 3.59
N LYS A 246 -11.84 42.21 3.00
CA LYS A 246 -11.72 42.44 1.54
C LYS A 246 -11.12 41.25 0.81
N GLN A 247 -10.22 40.53 1.47
CA GLN A 247 -9.39 39.49 0.88
C GLN A 247 -9.95 38.08 1.11
N ASP A 248 -10.83 37.91 2.10
CA ASP A 248 -11.50 36.64 2.42
C ASP A 248 -10.52 35.46 2.58
N GLY A 249 -9.39 35.72 3.25
CA GLY A 249 -8.39 34.69 3.57
C GLY A 249 -8.43 34.28 5.04
N THR A 250 -7.80 33.16 5.34
CA THR A 250 -7.56 32.65 6.70
C THR A 250 -6.10 32.81 7.10
N ILE A 251 -5.85 33.03 8.39
CA ILE A 251 -4.50 33.20 8.92
C ILE A 251 -4.24 32.29 10.12
N GLY A 252 -3.07 31.66 10.13
CA GLY A 252 -2.66 30.70 11.15
C GLY A 252 -1.16 30.71 11.42
N ILE A 253 -0.73 29.72 12.19
CA ILE A 253 0.68 29.46 12.51
C ILE A 253 0.96 27.96 12.34
N VAL A 254 2.20 27.60 12.02
CA VAL A 254 2.62 26.21 11.85
C VAL A 254 3.45 25.78 13.06
N VAL A 255 3.13 24.60 13.61
CA VAL A 255 3.84 23.99 14.74
C VAL A 255 4.46 22.66 14.34
N HIS A 256 5.71 22.47 14.74
CA HIS A 256 6.40 21.17 14.70
C HIS A 256 6.04 20.36 15.94
N THR A 257 5.63 19.10 15.77
CA THR A 257 5.49 18.22 16.93
C THR A 257 5.66 16.74 16.60
N PHE A 258 6.39 16.04 17.48
CA PHE A 258 6.30 14.59 17.59
C PHE A 258 5.15 14.21 18.51
N MET A 259 4.59 13.01 18.32
CA MET A 259 3.84 12.39 19.40
C MET A 259 4.80 11.75 20.40
N TYR A 260 4.45 11.81 21.68
CA TYR A 260 5.27 11.23 22.76
C TYR A 260 4.57 10.07 23.45
N GLU A 261 5.32 9.00 23.70
CA GLU A 261 4.95 7.89 24.59
C GLU A 261 5.83 7.93 25.84
N PRO A 262 5.36 7.52 27.03
CA PRO A 262 6.24 7.45 28.20
C PRO A 262 7.33 6.40 27.96
N LEU A 263 8.59 6.64 28.37
CA LEU A 263 9.66 5.66 28.17
C LEU A 263 9.40 4.38 28.97
N ARG A 264 9.03 4.52 30.24
CA ARG A 264 8.60 3.44 31.14
C ARG A 264 7.13 3.61 31.50
N ASP A 265 6.48 2.53 31.91
CA ASP A 265 5.09 2.59 32.40
C ASP A 265 5.02 3.12 33.85
N GLU A 266 5.66 4.27 34.08
CA GLU A 266 5.75 4.95 35.37
C GLU A 266 5.07 6.32 35.28
N GLU A 267 4.49 6.77 36.40
CA GLU A 267 3.78 8.05 36.44
C GLU A 267 4.69 9.24 36.11
N CYS A 268 5.97 9.20 36.49
CA CYS A 268 6.93 10.25 36.16
C CYS A 268 7.15 10.38 34.64
N ASP A 269 7.29 9.27 33.91
CA ASP A 269 7.48 9.28 32.46
C ASP A 269 6.17 9.66 31.72
N ARG A 270 5.00 9.33 32.29
CA ARG A 270 3.70 9.84 31.79
C ARG A 270 3.59 11.36 31.96
N GLN A 271 4.08 11.91 33.06
CA GLN A 271 4.16 13.36 33.25
C GLN A 271 5.22 13.99 32.34
N ALA A 272 6.35 13.33 32.11
CA ALA A 272 7.38 13.78 31.18
C ALA A 272 6.84 13.89 29.74
N LYS A 273 6.02 12.92 29.30
CA LYS A 273 5.27 13.02 28.04
C LYS A 273 4.43 14.31 27.96
N ASN A 274 3.68 14.64 29.02
CA ASN A 274 2.85 15.85 29.04
C ASN A 274 3.71 17.12 28.99
N ARG A 275 4.84 17.14 29.71
CA ARG A 275 5.81 18.24 29.65
C ARG A 275 6.44 18.37 28.27
N ALA A 276 6.79 17.28 27.59
CA ALA A 276 7.29 17.33 26.21
C ALA A 276 6.27 17.97 25.25
N LEU A 277 5.00 17.58 25.33
CA LEU A 277 3.93 18.22 24.54
C LEU A 277 3.78 19.70 24.89
N ALA A 278 3.84 20.06 26.18
CA ALA A 278 3.76 21.45 26.61
C ALA A 278 4.94 22.31 26.11
N PHE A 279 6.17 21.81 26.14
CA PHE A 279 7.36 22.55 25.74
C PHE A 279 7.60 22.61 24.22
N HIS A 280 6.90 21.78 23.42
CA HIS A 280 7.02 21.80 21.95
C HIS A 280 5.76 22.34 21.25
N LEU A 281 4.59 21.82 21.61
CA LEU A 281 3.31 22.17 20.99
C LEU A 281 2.56 23.24 21.79
N GLY A 282 2.42 23.03 23.11
CA GLY A 282 1.69 23.94 24.01
C GLY A 282 2.34 25.31 24.13
N TRP A 283 3.68 25.39 24.07
CA TRP A 283 4.42 26.66 24.19
C TRP A 283 3.98 27.68 23.14
N VAL A 284 3.57 27.18 21.98
CA VAL A 284 3.05 27.98 20.88
C VAL A 284 1.53 28.13 20.98
N LEU A 285 0.78 27.02 21.07
CA LEU A 285 -0.68 27.05 20.91
C LEU A 285 -1.44 27.53 22.16
N ASP A 286 -0.99 27.23 23.38
CA ASP A 286 -1.71 27.64 24.59
C ASP A 286 -1.84 29.18 24.70
N PRO A 287 -0.78 29.99 24.43
CA PRO A 287 -0.91 31.44 24.38
C PRO A 287 -1.95 31.93 23.37
N LEU A 288 -2.05 31.27 22.21
CA LEU A 288 -2.91 31.69 21.11
C LEU A 288 -4.38 31.27 21.31
N VAL A 289 -4.62 30.19 22.05
CA VAL A 289 -5.98 29.69 22.31
C VAL A 289 -6.51 30.16 23.66
N PHE A 290 -5.67 30.13 24.70
CA PHE A 290 -6.07 30.41 26.07
C PHE A 290 -5.60 31.78 26.59
N GLY A 291 -4.61 32.41 25.92
CA GLY A 291 -4.05 33.69 26.33
C GLY A 291 -2.93 33.58 27.39
N GLU A 292 -2.46 32.38 27.70
CA GLU A 292 -1.43 32.12 28.70
C GLU A 292 -0.49 31.01 28.25
N TYR A 293 0.75 31.03 28.74
CA TYR A 293 1.66 29.89 28.56
C TYR A 293 1.16 28.63 29.30
N PRO A 294 1.59 27.42 28.87
CA PRO A 294 1.19 26.17 29.52
C PRO A 294 1.48 26.15 31.02
N ALA A 295 0.57 25.55 31.79
CA ALA A 295 0.71 25.42 33.24
C ALA A 295 1.94 24.59 33.62
N GLU A 296 2.26 23.57 32.85
CA GLU A 296 3.44 22.72 32.99
C GLU A 296 4.73 23.55 32.87
N MET A 297 4.81 24.42 31.86
CA MET A 297 5.94 25.34 31.70
C MET A 297 6.05 26.33 32.86
N ARG A 298 4.92 26.88 33.31
CA ARG A 298 4.89 27.80 34.46
C ARG A 298 5.38 27.12 35.74
N SER A 299 5.01 25.86 35.96
CA SER A 299 5.45 25.06 37.09
C SER A 299 6.96 24.82 37.08
N VAL A 300 7.56 24.60 35.90
CA VAL A 300 8.99 24.31 35.76
C VAL A 300 9.85 25.58 35.79
N LEU A 301 9.42 26.63 35.08
CA LEU A 301 10.23 27.83 34.85
C LEU A 301 9.95 28.95 35.86
N GLY A 302 8.79 28.93 36.53
CA GLY A 302 8.41 29.89 37.54
C GLY A 302 8.34 31.33 37.00
N SER A 303 9.06 32.24 37.65
CA SER A 303 9.14 33.66 37.28
C SER A 303 10.02 33.94 36.05
N ARG A 304 10.85 32.99 35.60
CA ARG A 304 11.68 33.16 34.40
C ARG A 304 10.86 33.15 33.11
N LEU A 305 9.76 32.40 33.09
CA LEU A 305 8.83 32.42 31.97
C LEU A 305 8.11 33.79 31.95
N PRO A 306 8.14 34.55 30.84
CA PRO A 306 7.47 35.84 30.77
C PRO A 306 5.97 35.75 31.07
N ARG A 307 5.36 36.88 31.40
CA ARG A 307 3.90 37.01 31.52
C ARG A 307 3.42 38.01 30.48
N PHE A 308 2.31 37.68 29.84
CA PHE A 308 1.64 38.63 28.96
C PHE A 308 0.92 39.69 29.80
N SER A 309 1.00 40.95 29.38
CA SER A 309 0.15 42.03 29.89
C SER A 309 -1.31 41.80 29.52
N PRO A 310 -2.28 42.45 30.19
CA PRO A 310 -3.69 42.37 29.80
C PRO A 310 -3.93 42.72 28.32
N GLU A 311 -3.22 43.72 27.80
CA GLU A 311 -3.29 44.16 26.41
C GLU A 311 -2.73 43.08 25.47
N GLU A 312 -1.59 42.49 25.80
CA GLU A 312 -0.98 41.40 25.02
C GLU A 312 -1.89 40.17 24.95
N LYS A 313 -2.51 39.78 26.08
CA LYS A 313 -3.48 38.68 26.10
C LYS A 313 -4.67 38.93 25.20
N SER A 314 -5.12 40.19 25.11
CA SER A 314 -6.28 40.55 24.30
C SER A 314 -6.07 40.34 22.81
N ILE A 315 -4.82 40.50 22.32
CA ILE A 315 -4.49 40.26 20.90
C ILE A 315 -4.06 38.82 20.62
N LEU A 316 -3.50 38.12 21.62
CA LEU A 316 -3.07 36.71 21.49
C LEU A 316 -4.26 35.75 21.48
N LYS A 317 -5.21 35.92 22.41
CA LYS A 317 -6.29 34.97 22.59
C LYS A 317 -7.22 34.97 21.37
N GLY A 318 -7.28 33.83 20.68
CA GLY A 318 -8.06 33.63 19.47
C GLY A 318 -7.38 34.14 18.19
N SER A 319 -6.07 34.39 18.18
CA SER A 319 -5.34 34.89 17.00
C SER A 319 -5.05 33.81 15.93
N LEU A 320 -5.92 32.81 15.78
CA LEU A 320 -5.78 31.73 14.82
C LEU A 320 -7.11 31.42 14.14
N ASP A 321 -7.11 31.29 12.82
CA ASP A 321 -8.22 30.72 12.06
C ASP A 321 -8.02 29.22 11.80
N PHE A 322 -6.76 28.76 11.78
CA PHE A 322 -6.37 27.36 11.64
C PHE A 322 -5.01 27.06 12.32
N ILE A 323 -4.73 25.77 12.54
CA ILE A 323 -3.44 25.25 13.01
C ILE A 323 -2.76 24.48 11.86
N GLY A 324 -1.55 24.89 11.49
CA GLY A 324 -0.69 24.09 10.62
C GLY A 324 0.18 23.13 11.45
N ILE A 325 0.31 21.88 11.00
CA ILE A 325 1.03 20.83 11.72
C ILE A 325 2.12 20.25 10.83
N ASN A 326 3.35 20.34 11.30
CA ASN A 326 4.49 19.61 10.76
C ASN A 326 4.76 18.41 11.66
N HIS A 327 4.66 17.21 11.10
CA HIS A 327 4.76 15.97 11.86
C HIS A 327 5.57 14.93 11.09
N TYR A 328 6.50 14.26 11.77
CA TYR A 328 7.41 13.31 11.11
C TYR A 328 7.54 11.95 11.83
N GLY A 329 7.03 11.81 13.06
CA GLY A 329 7.15 10.57 13.83
C GLY A 329 6.72 10.65 15.29
N SER A 330 7.18 9.70 16.09
CA SER A 330 6.96 9.65 17.54
C SER A 330 8.25 9.34 18.29
N LEU A 331 8.31 9.75 19.56
CA LEU A 331 9.44 9.50 20.46
C LEU A 331 8.95 9.04 21.84
N TYR A 332 9.83 8.40 22.59
CA TYR A 332 9.65 8.18 24.03
C TYR A 332 10.08 9.41 24.83
N ALA A 333 9.42 9.66 25.96
CA ALA A 333 9.74 10.72 26.91
C ALA A 333 10.06 10.12 28.28
N LYS A 334 11.18 10.54 28.86
CA LYS A 334 11.67 10.10 30.16
C LYS A 334 11.77 11.29 31.12
N ASP A 335 11.34 11.09 32.36
CA ASP A 335 11.50 12.08 33.43
C ASP A 335 12.97 12.22 33.85
N CYS A 336 13.45 13.47 33.92
CA CYS A 336 14.80 13.81 34.33
C CYS A 336 14.84 14.71 35.58
N SER A 337 13.73 14.82 36.31
CA SER A 337 13.69 15.63 37.53
C SER A 337 14.45 14.96 38.69
N HIS A 338 14.41 13.63 38.73
CA HIS A 338 15.07 12.82 39.78
C HIS A 338 15.81 11.59 39.24
N SER A 339 15.94 11.47 37.91
CA SER A 339 16.60 10.33 37.26
C SER A 339 17.80 10.80 36.45
N ALA A 340 18.82 9.95 36.32
CA ALA A 340 19.97 10.22 35.45
C ALA A 340 19.52 10.27 33.98
N CYS A 341 19.87 11.33 33.28
CA CYS A 341 19.56 11.55 31.86
C CYS A 341 20.79 12.07 31.11
N ALA A 342 20.69 12.13 29.78
CA ALA A 342 21.68 12.82 28.96
C ALA A 342 21.88 14.27 29.44
N LEU A 343 23.13 14.75 29.34
CA LEU A 343 23.53 16.07 29.78
C LEU A 343 22.63 17.15 29.14
N GLY A 344 22.02 18.02 29.97
CA GLY A 344 21.13 19.10 29.53
C GLY A 344 19.65 18.73 29.48
N ALA A 345 19.28 17.44 29.48
CA ALA A 345 17.87 17.04 29.54
C ALA A 345 17.23 17.32 30.92
N ASP A 346 18.06 17.39 31.95
CA ASP A 346 17.76 17.76 33.33
C ASP A 346 17.69 19.28 33.55
N HIS A 347 17.75 20.10 32.50
CA HIS A 347 17.58 21.54 32.63
C HIS A 347 16.10 21.97 32.56
N PRO A 348 15.70 23.02 33.30
CA PRO A 348 14.34 23.54 33.28
C PRO A 348 13.83 23.96 31.90
N ILE A 349 14.69 24.51 31.03
CA ILE A 349 14.28 24.92 29.68
C ILE A 349 13.86 23.74 28.79
N ARG A 350 14.30 22.52 29.13
CA ARG A 350 13.88 21.27 28.49
C ARG A 350 12.69 20.61 29.17
N GLY A 351 12.15 21.23 30.23
CA GLY A 351 11.04 20.66 31.00
C GLY A 351 11.45 19.49 31.89
N PHE A 352 12.75 19.27 32.15
CA PHE A 352 13.26 18.03 32.77
C PHE A 352 12.80 16.77 32.01
N VAL A 353 12.94 16.78 30.68
CA VAL A 353 12.54 15.67 29.82
C VAL A 353 13.65 15.30 28.85
N GLU A 354 13.99 14.01 28.84
CA GLU A 354 14.78 13.38 27.78
C GLU A 354 13.85 12.70 26.77
N THR A 355 14.07 12.92 25.49
CA THR A 355 13.31 12.27 24.41
C THR A 355 14.21 11.36 23.59
N THR A 356 13.78 10.13 23.36
CA THR A 356 14.55 9.12 22.63
C THR A 356 13.66 8.28 21.72
N GLY A 357 14.20 7.81 20.60
CA GLY A 357 13.52 6.83 19.76
C GLY A 357 13.66 5.40 20.25
N MET A 358 14.49 5.16 21.26
CA MET A 358 14.91 3.83 21.68
C MET A 358 14.34 3.49 23.06
N ARG A 359 13.85 2.27 23.22
CA ARG A 359 13.50 1.66 24.52
C ARG A 359 14.14 0.28 24.58
N ASP A 360 15.00 0.05 25.57
CA ASP A 360 15.72 -1.22 25.76
C ASP A 360 16.47 -1.70 24.51
N GLY A 361 17.06 -0.76 23.75
CA GLY A 361 17.77 -1.04 22.50
C GLY A 361 16.89 -1.25 21.28
N ILE A 362 15.57 -1.15 21.42
CA ILE A 362 14.59 -1.32 20.33
C ILE A 362 14.04 0.05 19.89
N PRO A 363 14.08 0.39 18.60
CA PRO A 363 13.51 1.63 18.09
C PRO A 363 11.97 1.61 18.11
N ILE A 364 11.35 2.76 18.33
CA ILE A 364 9.88 2.93 18.35
C ILE A 364 9.22 2.68 16.98
N GLY A 365 10.00 2.78 15.90
CA GLY A 365 9.60 2.53 14.52
C GLY A 365 10.84 2.43 13.61
N GLU A 366 10.65 2.24 12.30
CA GLU A 366 11.75 2.21 11.34
C GLU A 366 12.49 3.56 11.32
N SER A 367 13.83 3.54 11.35
CA SER A 367 14.64 4.76 11.28
C SER A 367 14.61 5.37 9.88
N THR A 368 14.57 6.69 9.81
CA THR A 368 14.71 7.43 8.54
C THR A 368 16.13 8.02 8.40
N GLY A 369 16.40 8.69 7.27
CA GLY A 369 17.64 9.44 7.07
C GLY A 369 17.81 10.62 8.01
N MET A 370 16.72 11.21 8.50
CA MET A 370 16.79 12.29 9.47
C MET A 370 16.96 11.71 10.89
N PRO A 371 18.02 12.08 11.63
CA PRO A 371 18.18 11.62 13.01
C PRO A 371 16.95 11.96 13.88
N LYS A 372 16.55 10.99 14.71
CA LYS A 372 15.37 11.04 15.59
C LYS A 372 14.01 10.98 14.87
N PHE A 373 13.95 10.85 13.55
CA PHE A 373 12.70 10.63 12.84
C PHE A 373 12.50 9.12 12.65
N PHE A 374 11.38 8.61 13.17
CA PHE A 374 11.00 7.20 13.11
C PHE A 374 9.62 7.07 12.47
N VAL A 375 9.45 6.05 11.63
CA VAL A 375 8.18 5.73 10.96
C VAL A 375 7.19 5.18 11.99
N VAL A 376 6.31 6.06 12.51
CA VAL A 376 5.29 5.71 13.50
C VAL A 376 3.94 6.32 13.08
N PRO A 377 3.23 5.73 12.10
CA PRO A 377 2.00 6.32 11.54
C PRO A 377 0.90 6.58 12.57
N ARG A 378 0.76 5.69 13.56
CA ARG A 378 -0.16 5.89 14.71
C ARG A 378 0.10 7.17 15.50
N GLY A 379 1.31 7.71 15.42
CA GLY A 379 1.69 9.00 16.00
C GLY A 379 0.95 10.17 15.38
N MET A 380 0.68 10.14 14.07
CA MET A 380 -0.11 11.15 13.36
C MET A 380 -1.53 11.20 13.91
N GLU A 381 -2.18 10.04 13.99
CA GLU A 381 -3.54 9.91 14.53
C GLU A 381 -3.63 10.45 15.96
N LYS A 382 -2.70 10.04 16.84
CA LYS A 382 -2.65 10.52 18.23
C LYS A 382 -2.36 12.02 18.35
N THR A 383 -1.52 12.57 17.48
CA THR A 383 -1.21 14.01 17.46
C THR A 383 -2.45 14.81 17.09
N VAL A 384 -3.13 14.41 16.02
CA VAL A 384 -4.36 15.06 15.55
C VAL A 384 -5.47 14.93 16.60
N ASP A 385 -5.64 13.76 17.22
CA ASP A 385 -6.62 13.57 18.30
C ASP A 385 -6.29 14.43 19.53
N TYR A 386 -5.01 14.55 19.91
CA TYR A 386 -4.60 15.43 21.01
C TYR A 386 -4.96 16.88 20.72
N ILE A 387 -4.64 17.38 19.53
CA ILE A 387 -4.93 18.76 19.11
C ILE A 387 -6.44 19.00 19.04
N LYS A 388 -7.19 18.05 18.45
CA LYS A 388 -8.65 18.06 18.39
C LYS A 388 -9.26 18.25 19.77
N ILE A 389 -8.84 17.44 20.75
CA ILE A 389 -9.41 17.45 22.10
C ILE A 389 -9.01 18.71 22.86
N ARG A 390 -7.72 19.06 22.87
CA ARG A 390 -7.22 20.19 23.67
C ARG A 390 -7.66 21.54 23.12
N TYR A 391 -7.66 21.71 21.80
CA TYR A 391 -7.87 22.99 21.14
C TYR A 391 -9.18 23.05 20.38
N HIS A 392 -10.22 22.40 20.94
CA HIS A 392 -11.62 22.54 20.52
C HIS A 392 -11.89 22.25 19.03
N ASN A 393 -11.19 21.27 18.47
CA ASN A 393 -11.33 20.82 17.08
C ASN A 393 -11.25 21.95 16.03
N MET A 394 -10.37 22.92 16.27
CA MET A 394 -10.05 23.95 15.28
C MET A 394 -9.61 23.33 13.95
N VAL A 395 -9.75 24.10 12.86
CA VAL A 395 -9.32 23.68 11.53
C VAL A 395 -7.82 23.37 11.55
N MET A 396 -7.45 22.21 11.02
CA MET A 396 -6.07 21.74 10.95
C MET A 396 -5.65 21.49 9.50
N TYR A 397 -4.38 21.76 9.21
CA TYR A 397 -3.72 21.33 7.97
C TYR A 397 -2.44 20.60 8.34
N ILE A 398 -2.20 19.42 7.77
CA ILE A 398 -0.88 18.80 7.81
C ILE A 398 -0.03 19.53 6.78
N THR A 399 0.77 20.48 7.24
CA THR A 399 1.53 21.40 6.39
C THR A 399 2.87 20.83 5.95
N GLU A 400 3.38 19.84 6.68
CA GLU A 400 4.56 19.04 6.31
C GLU A 400 4.48 17.63 6.90
N ASN A 401 4.71 16.62 6.06
CA ASN A 401 4.99 15.25 6.46
C ASN A 401 5.84 14.59 5.38
N GLY A 402 6.94 13.92 5.77
CA GLY A 402 7.95 13.50 4.82
C GLY A 402 8.83 12.34 5.29
N TYR A 403 9.43 11.65 4.32
CA TYR A 403 10.36 10.55 4.54
C TYR A 403 11.70 10.83 3.85
N SER A 404 12.81 10.51 4.49
CA SER A 404 14.13 10.44 3.85
C SER A 404 14.69 9.05 4.06
N SER A 405 15.30 8.47 3.02
CA SER A 405 15.98 7.18 3.16
C SER A 405 17.20 7.31 4.09
N PRO A 406 17.51 6.29 4.92
CA PRO A 406 18.74 6.23 5.69
C PRO A 406 20.00 6.41 4.81
N PRO A 407 21.04 7.11 5.30
CA PRO A 407 22.29 7.24 4.54
C PRO A 407 22.96 5.88 4.32
N GLN A 408 23.44 5.65 3.10
CA GLN A 408 24.19 4.45 2.69
C GLN A 408 25.49 4.88 2.00
N GLN A 409 26.58 4.12 2.23
CA GLN A 409 27.85 4.33 1.52
C GLN A 409 27.74 3.84 0.07
N ASP A 410 28.42 4.52 -0.85
CA ASP A 410 28.59 4.13 -2.26
C ASP A 410 27.29 3.89 -3.06
N VAL A 411 26.25 4.68 -2.77
CA VAL A 411 24.97 4.61 -3.51
C VAL A 411 24.98 5.46 -4.77
N THR A 412 24.37 4.94 -5.84
CA THR A 412 24.22 5.64 -7.13
C THR A 412 22.95 6.48 -7.15
N MET A 413 22.84 7.43 -8.09
CA MET A 413 21.58 8.17 -8.34
C MET A 413 20.38 7.22 -8.46
N GLN A 414 20.55 6.07 -9.13
CA GLN A 414 19.48 5.08 -9.32
C GLN A 414 18.90 4.57 -8.00
N TYR A 415 19.71 4.47 -6.94
CA TYR A 415 19.23 4.11 -5.61
C TYR A 415 18.23 5.15 -5.06
N PHE A 416 18.54 6.44 -5.17
CA PHE A 416 17.66 7.51 -4.69
C PHE A 416 16.39 7.66 -5.51
N LEU A 417 16.41 7.27 -6.79
CA LEU A 417 15.23 7.23 -7.64
C LEU A 417 14.27 6.10 -7.24
N GLN A 418 14.74 5.01 -6.62
CA GLN A 418 13.92 3.86 -6.23
C GLN A 418 13.37 3.99 -4.79
N ASP A 419 12.59 5.04 -4.54
CA ASP A 419 12.13 5.45 -3.20
C ASP A 419 10.82 4.80 -2.74
N SER A 420 10.65 3.49 -2.95
CA SER A 420 9.45 2.72 -2.58
C SER A 420 9.01 2.92 -1.11
N LYS A 421 9.97 3.04 -0.18
CA LYS A 421 9.71 3.32 1.24
C LYS A 421 8.99 4.65 1.50
N ARG A 422 9.19 5.66 0.64
CA ARG A 422 8.45 6.92 0.71
C ARG A 422 6.96 6.71 0.43
N ILE A 423 6.63 5.81 -0.50
CA ILE A 423 5.25 5.44 -0.83
C ILE A 423 4.60 4.78 0.39
N GLU A 424 5.24 3.73 0.94
CA GLU A 424 4.78 3.01 2.15
C GLU A 424 4.57 3.97 3.33
N TYR A 425 5.50 4.92 3.53
CA TYR A 425 5.38 5.95 4.57
C TYR A 425 4.12 6.79 4.39
N HIS A 426 3.94 7.40 3.21
CA HIS A 426 2.79 8.28 3.00
C HIS A 426 1.45 7.54 3.03
N GLU A 427 1.38 6.30 2.56
CA GLU A 427 0.19 5.46 2.68
C GLU A 427 -0.18 5.29 4.15
N ALA A 428 0.74 4.79 4.97
CA ALA A 428 0.44 4.51 6.37
C ALA A 428 0.05 5.79 7.15
N TYR A 429 0.70 6.93 6.87
CA TYR A 429 0.40 8.20 7.52
C TYR A 429 -0.93 8.82 7.05
N LEU A 430 -1.28 8.70 5.77
CA LEU A 430 -2.59 9.13 5.27
C LEU A 430 -3.72 8.25 5.81
N GLU A 431 -3.49 6.94 6.01
CA GLU A 431 -4.49 6.06 6.63
C GLU A 431 -4.73 6.45 8.08
N ALA A 432 -3.65 6.73 8.82
CA ALA A 432 -3.73 7.22 10.20
C ALA A 432 -4.45 8.56 10.29
N LEU A 433 -4.18 9.48 9.36
CA LEU A 433 -4.88 10.75 9.28
C LEU A 433 -6.37 10.56 8.98
N LEU A 434 -6.70 9.69 8.02
CA LEU A 434 -8.08 9.39 7.65
C LEU A 434 -8.87 8.80 8.83
N ARG A 435 -8.24 7.93 9.63
CA ARG A 435 -8.85 7.44 10.89
C ARG A 435 -9.15 8.58 11.86
N ALA A 436 -8.24 9.54 12.03
CA ALA A 436 -8.49 10.71 12.88
C ALA A 436 -9.65 11.59 12.33
N ILE A 437 -9.71 11.80 11.02
CA ILE A 437 -10.79 12.55 10.35
C ILE A 437 -12.13 11.84 10.54
N ARG A 438 -12.19 10.52 10.34
CA ARG A 438 -13.39 9.70 10.60
C ARG A 438 -13.83 9.77 12.07
N LYS A 439 -12.90 9.96 13.00
CA LYS A 439 -13.18 10.26 14.43
C LYS A 439 -13.52 11.73 14.70
N GLY A 440 -13.88 12.48 13.67
CA GLY A 440 -14.36 13.87 13.76
C GLY A 440 -13.28 14.95 13.80
N ALA A 441 -12.01 14.64 13.53
CA ALA A 441 -10.98 15.68 13.45
C ALA A 441 -11.17 16.59 12.23
N ASN A 442 -11.13 17.91 12.43
CA ASN A 442 -11.33 18.92 11.40
C ASN A 442 -10.05 19.20 10.58
N VAL A 443 -9.51 18.16 9.94
CA VAL A 443 -8.34 18.29 9.06
C VAL A 443 -8.79 18.56 7.62
N ARG A 444 -8.20 19.58 6.99
CA ARG A 444 -8.62 20.09 5.66
C ARG A 444 -7.57 19.97 4.57
N GLY A 445 -6.35 19.55 4.91
CA GLY A 445 -5.33 19.30 3.90
C GLY A 445 -4.13 18.54 4.41
N TYR A 446 -3.37 18.00 3.46
CA TYR A 446 -2.09 17.36 3.67
C TYR A 446 -1.12 17.80 2.58
N MET A 447 0.06 18.24 3.00
CA MET A 447 1.14 18.66 2.11
C MET A 447 2.40 17.84 2.38
N VAL A 448 2.89 17.16 1.33
CA VAL A 448 4.11 16.36 1.40
C VAL A 448 5.32 17.27 1.60
N TRP A 449 6.21 16.88 2.51
CA TRP A 449 7.56 17.41 2.60
C TRP A 449 8.54 16.42 1.95
N SER A 450 9.23 16.78 0.88
CA SER A 450 9.20 18.05 0.13
C SER A 450 8.95 17.80 -1.34
N LEU A 451 8.71 18.87 -2.11
CA LEU A 451 8.57 18.75 -3.55
C LEU A 451 9.89 18.32 -4.21
N PHE A 452 10.99 18.98 -3.86
CA PHE A 452 12.34 18.75 -4.38
C PHE A 452 13.30 18.35 -3.26
N ASP A 453 14.29 17.52 -3.58
CA ASP A 453 15.48 17.40 -2.74
C ASP A 453 16.16 18.76 -2.70
N ASN A 454 16.36 19.31 -1.50
CA ASN A 454 16.71 20.71 -1.31
C ASN A 454 17.82 20.87 -0.25
N PHE A 455 18.17 22.11 0.10
CA PHE A 455 19.14 22.40 1.16
C PHE A 455 18.50 22.21 2.55
N GLU A 456 18.83 21.12 3.26
CA GLU A 456 18.21 20.71 4.54
C GLU A 456 18.93 21.32 5.76
N TRP A 457 18.99 22.66 5.76
CA TRP A 457 19.49 23.49 6.85
C TRP A 457 20.93 23.14 7.25
N ASN A 458 21.18 22.81 8.53
CA ASN A 458 22.52 22.47 9.03
C ASN A 458 23.07 21.14 8.50
N ASN A 459 22.25 20.31 7.83
CA ASN A 459 22.66 19.03 7.24
C ASN A 459 23.04 19.14 5.75
N GLY A 460 23.04 20.35 5.19
CA GLY A 460 23.35 20.56 3.77
C GLY A 460 22.43 19.77 2.84
N TYR A 461 22.99 19.15 1.80
CA TYR A 461 22.28 18.35 0.79
C TYR A 461 22.32 16.84 1.08
N GLY A 462 22.78 16.43 2.27
CA GLY A 462 22.91 15.01 2.64
C GLY A 462 21.56 14.30 2.80
N ILE A 463 20.56 15.01 3.32
CA ILE A 463 19.20 14.51 3.57
C ILE A 463 18.28 14.82 2.38
N ARG A 464 17.36 13.90 2.04
CA ARG A 464 16.57 13.95 0.80
C ARG A 464 15.08 13.63 1.01
N PHE A 465 14.29 14.68 1.24
CA PHE A 465 12.84 14.59 1.38
C PHE A 465 12.04 14.75 0.07
N GLY A 466 12.68 15.11 -1.04
CA GLY A 466 12.00 15.47 -2.28
C GLY A 466 11.25 14.32 -2.94
N LEU A 467 10.14 14.64 -3.60
CA LEU A 467 9.50 13.80 -4.61
C LEU A 467 10.32 13.73 -5.90
N TYR A 468 11.02 14.82 -6.22
CA TYR A 468 12.00 14.88 -7.29
C TYR A 468 13.41 14.88 -6.72
N TYR A 469 14.26 14.03 -7.28
CA TYR A 469 15.69 14.14 -7.11
C TYR A 469 16.17 15.34 -7.92
N VAL A 470 17.07 16.15 -7.37
CA VAL A 470 17.65 17.27 -8.09
C VAL A 470 19.15 17.06 -8.19
N ASP A 471 19.60 16.88 -9.42
CA ASP A 471 21.00 16.70 -9.76
C ASP A 471 21.78 17.99 -9.48
N ARG A 472 22.81 17.93 -8.63
CA ARG A 472 23.51 19.13 -8.16
C ARG A 472 24.45 19.74 -9.20
N GLU A 473 24.83 19.00 -10.23
CA GLU A 473 25.69 19.52 -11.31
C GLU A 473 24.87 20.21 -12.39
N THR A 474 23.70 19.65 -12.71
CA THR A 474 22.85 20.11 -13.83
C THR A 474 21.59 20.85 -13.39
N LEU A 475 21.24 20.78 -12.10
CA LEU A 475 19.99 21.27 -11.51
C LEU A 475 18.72 20.64 -12.10
N GLN A 476 18.85 19.51 -12.80
CA GLN A 476 17.71 18.81 -13.39
C GLN A 476 16.83 18.17 -12.30
N ARG A 477 15.51 18.36 -12.42
CA ARG A 477 14.50 17.69 -11.57
C ARG A 477 14.15 16.34 -12.16
N ILE A 478 14.61 15.27 -11.53
CA ILE A 478 14.39 13.89 -11.96
C ILE A 478 13.31 13.25 -11.07
N PRO A 479 12.16 12.82 -11.63
CA PRO A 479 11.08 12.23 -10.83
C PRO A 479 11.55 10.92 -10.19
N LYS A 480 11.39 10.79 -8.88
CA LYS A 480 11.61 9.51 -8.18
C LYS A 480 10.46 8.54 -8.46
N PHE A 481 10.62 7.29 -8.07
CA PHE A 481 9.61 6.24 -8.28
C PHE A 481 8.25 6.60 -7.67
N SER A 482 8.25 7.29 -6.53
CA SER A 482 7.06 7.85 -5.87
C SER A 482 6.26 8.84 -6.74
N VAL A 483 6.89 9.43 -7.77
CA VAL A 483 6.26 10.24 -8.82
C VAL A 483 5.99 9.40 -10.08
N GLN A 484 6.94 8.60 -10.52
CA GLN A 484 6.82 7.84 -11.77
C GLN A 484 5.66 6.83 -11.74
N CYS A 485 5.48 6.13 -10.62
CA CYS A 485 4.35 5.20 -10.46
C CYS A 485 3.00 5.95 -10.53
N SER A 486 2.93 7.23 -10.17
CA SER A 486 1.70 8.04 -10.35
C SER A 486 1.40 8.41 -11.81
N ASN A 487 2.45 8.63 -12.62
CA ASN A 487 2.31 8.88 -14.06
C ASN A 487 2.00 7.60 -14.85
N GLU A 488 2.43 6.44 -14.35
CA GLU A 488 2.05 5.12 -14.88
C GLU A 488 0.64 4.68 -14.46
N VAL A 489 0.05 5.28 -13.42
CA VAL A 489 -1.34 5.03 -12.99
C VAL A 489 -2.34 5.95 -13.73
N GLY A 490 -1.87 7.05 -14.33
CA GLY A 490 -2.67 7.91 -15.21
C GLY A 490 -2.81 7.40 -16.65
N ALA A 491 -1.88 6.56 -17.11
CA ALA A 491 -1.99 5.82 -18.35
C ALA A 491 -2.36 4.38 -17.99
N GLY A 492 -3.62 3.97 -18.17
CA GLY A 492 -4.07 2.63 -17.80
C GLY A 492 -3.10 1.54 -18.26
N ILE A 493 -2.98 0.47 -17.46
CA ILE A 493 -2.01 -0.61 -17.69
C ILE A 493 -1.96 -1.05 -19.16
N THR A 494 -0.76 -1.18 -19.71
CA THR A 494 -0.58 -1.59 -21.11
C THR A 494 0.13 -2.93 -21.20
N ARG A 495 -0.24 -3.73 -22.21
CA ARG A 495 0.41 -5.02 -22.48
C ARG A 495 1.93 -4.88 -22.68
N SER A 496 2.40 -3.75 -23.20
CA SER A 496 3.82 -3.45 -23.41
C SER A 496 4.65 -3.29 -22.12
N GLN A 497 4.01 -3.09 -20.96
CA GLN A 497 4.73 -3.01 -19.67
C GLN A 497 5.17 -4.38 -19.16
N PHE A 498 4.55 -5.47 -19.63
CA PHE A 498 4.93 -6.84 -19.27
C PHE A 498 6.11 -7.32 -20.12
N PRO A 499 6.96 -8.22 -19.58
CA PRO A 499 8.10 -8.76 -20.31
C PRO A 499 7.74 -9.29 -21.71
N GLU A 500 8.69 -9.17 -22.64
CA GLU A 500 8.57 -9.82 -23.93
C GLU A 500 8.38 -11.34 -23.74
N GLY A 501 7.44 -11.93 -24.47
CA GLY A 501 7.06 -13.34 -24.31
C GLY A 501 6.17 -13.65 -23.09
N PHE A 502 5.73 -12.67 -22.31
CA PHE A 502 4.77 -12.92 -21.22
C PHE A 502 3.44 -13.46 -21.76
N LEU A 503 2.96 -14.55 -21.16
CA LEU A 503 1.74 -15.23 -21.60
C LEU A 503 0.49 -14.61 -20.97
N PHE A 504 -0.52 -14.34 -21.79
CA PHE A 504 -1.85 -13.90 -21.34
C PHE A 504 -2.90 -14.87 -21.87
N GLY A 505 -3.72 -15.38 -20.96
CA GLY A 505 -4.67 -16.43 -21.27
C GLY A 505 -5.93 -16.43 -20.45
N VAL A 506 -6.70 -17.49 -20.67
CA VAL A 506 -7.90 -17.84 -19.90
C VAL A 506 -7.79 -19.27 -19.42
N SER A 507 -8.54 -19.59 -18.37
CA SER A 507 -8.58 -20.90 -17.74
C SER A 507 -10.01 -21.45 -17.67
N THR A 508 -10.15 -22.77 -17.77
CA THR A 508 -11.39 -23.53 -17.54
C THR A 508 -11.07 -24.90 -16.95
N SER A 509 -12.11 -25.65 -16.54
CA SER A 509 -11.98 -27.06 -16.14
C SER A 509 -13.06 -27.93 -16.79
N SER A 510 -12.73 -29.20 -17.01
CA SER A 510 -13.53 -30.18 -17.74
C SER A 510 -14.94 -30.31 -17.18
N TYR A 511 -15.08 -30.63 -15.89
CA TYR A 511 -16.40 -30.81 -15.28
C TYR A 511 -17.26 -29.55 -15.32
N GLN A 512 -16.64 -28.37 -15.24
CA GLN A 512 -17.37 -27.11 -15.16
C GLN A 512 -17.92 -26.63 -16.50
N ILE A 513 -17.33 -27.05 -17.64
CA ILE A 513 -17.71 -26.53 -18.97
C ILE A 513 -18.09 -27.61 -20.00
N GLU A 514 -17.63 -28.86 -19.88
CA GLU A 514 -17.74 -29.84 -20.97
C GLU A 514 -19.17 -30.35 -21.20
N GLY A 515 -19.83 -30.80 -20.14
CA GLY A 515 -21.09 -31.55 -20.25
C GLY A 515 -20.91 -32.94 -20.86
N ALA A 516 -22.01 -33.50 -21.35
CA ALA A 516 -22.09 -34.79 -22.03
C ALA A 516 -21.50 -35.96 -21.18
N PRO A 517 -22.05 -36.24 -19.98
CA PRO A 517 -21.48 -37.17 -19.02
C PRO A 517 -21.55 -38.65 -19.45
N LEU A 518 -22.43 -38.97 -20.41
CA LEU A 518 -22.69 -40.33 -20.91
C LEU A 518 -22.40 -40.51 -22.40
N GLU A 519 -21.95 -39.47 -23.10
CA GLU A 519 -21.65 -39.55 -24.53
C GLU A 519 -20.27 -40.15 -24.80
N ASP A 520 -20.13 -40.77 -25.96
CA ASP A 520 -18.86 -41.27 -26.49
C ASP A 520 -18.06 -42.13 -25.49
N GLY A 521 -18.77 -42.88 -24.65
CA GLY A 521 -18.19 -43.82 -23.70
C GLY A 521 -17.55 -43.20 -22.45
N LYS A 522 -17.79 -41.91 -22.14
CA LYS A 522 -17.37 -41.31 -20.86
C LYS A 522 -17.95 -42.11 -19.68
N GLY A 523 -17.12 -42.31 -18.66
CA GLY A 523 -17.54 -42.89 -17.38
C GLY A 523 -18.03 -41.85 -16.40
N TRP A 524 -18.79 -42.31 -15.40
CA TRP A 524 -19.23 -41.49 -14.29
C TRP A 524 -18.03 -41.04 -13.44
N SER A 525 -17.92 -39.76 -13.15
CA SER A 525 -16.95 -39.21 -12.21
C SER A 525 -17.53 -39.10 -10.81
N ASN A 526 -16.67 -38.86 -9.83
CA ASN A 526 -17.07 -38.53 -8.46
C ASN A 526 -17.95 -37.27 -8.37
N TRP A 527 -17.75 -36.31 -9.27
CA TRP A 527 -18.58 -35.11 -9.32
C TRP A 527 -19.94 -35.35 -10.00
N ASP A 528 -19.98 -36.23 -11.00
CA ASP A 528 -21.25 -36.67 -11.58
C ASP A 528 -22.10 -37.30 -10.46
N ASP A 529 -21.54 -38.22 -9.64
CA ASP A 529 -22.26 -38.88 -8.53
C ASP A 529 -22.72 -37.89 -7.45
N PHE A 530 -21.81 -36.99 -7.06
CA PHE A 530 -22.08 -36.02 -6.02
C PHE A 530 -23.16 -34.99 -6.39
N SER A 531 -23.10 -34.45 -7.61
CA SER A 531 -24.06 -33.43 -8.06
C SER A 531 -25.47 -33.98 -8.30
N HIS A 532 -25.59 -35.28 -8.60
CA HIS A 532 -26.88 -35.96 -8.69
C HIS A 532 -27.47 -36.37 -7.33
N THR A 533 -26.73 -36.15 -6.24
CA THR A 533 -27.25 -36.40 -4.89
C THR A 533 -28.04 -35.18 -4.40
N PRO A 534 -29.35 -35.30 -4.08
CA PRO A 534 -30.17 -34.17 -3.67
C PRO A 534 -29.61 -33.41 -2.46
N GLY A 535 -29.66 -32.09 -2.53
CA GLY A 535 -29.22 -31.16 -1.48
C GLY A 535 -27.71 -30.94 -1.41
N LYS A 536 -26.91 -31.53 -2.30
CA LYS A 536 -25.45 -31.33 -2.33
C LYS A 536 -25.01 -30.09 -3.09
N ILE A 537 -25.77 -29.69 -4.10
CA ILE A 537 -25.50 -28.50 -4.93
C ILE A 537 -26.66 -27.52 -4.77
N LYS A 538 -26.35 -26.23 -4.82
CA LYS A 538 -27.37 -25.18 -4.83
C LYS A 538 -28.38 -25.43 -5.97
N ASN A 539 -29.67 -25.35 -5.65
CA ASN A 539 -30.79 -25.63 -6.54
C ASN A 539 -30.79 -27.03 -7.19
N ASP A 540 -30.05 -28.01 -6.63
CA ASP A 540 -29.88 -29.34 -7.22
C ASP A 540 -29.36 -29.31 -8.67
N GLU A 541 -28.59 -28.27 -9.02
CA GLU A 541 -27.96 -28.13 -10.33
C GLU A 541 -26.80 -29.12 -10.50
N ASN A 542 -26.48 -29.48 -11.75
CA ASN A 542 -25.42 -30.44 -12.07
C ASN A 542 -24.63 -30.02 -13.33
N GLY A 543 -23.58 -30.79 -13.66
CA GLY A 543 -22.69 -30.54 -14.79
C GLY A 543 -23.07 -31.27 -16.09
N ASP A 544 -24.29 -31.80 -16.22
CA ASP A 544 -24.65 -32.71 -17.33
C ASP A 544 -24.55 -32.02 -18.70
N ILE A 545 -25.03 -30.79 -18.76
CA ILE A 545 -24.89 -29.94 -19.94
C ILE A 545 -23.70 -29.00 -19.76
N ALA A 546 -23.49 -28.46 -18.55
CA ALA A 546 -22.48 -27.44 -18.31
C ALA A 546 -22.61 -26.29 -19.32
N ASP A 547 -21.53 -25.93 -20.00
CA ASP A 547 -21.55 -24.97 -21.10
C ASP A 547 -21.61 -25.68 -22.46
N ASP A 548 -21.73 -27.00 -22.48
CA ASP A 548 -21.71 -27.83 -23.68
C ASP A 548 -20.45 -27.64 -24.54
N HIS A 549 -19.30 -27.39 -23.88
CA HIS A 549 -18.01 -27.27 -24.56
C HIS A 549 -17.64 -28.56 -25.32
N PHE A 550 -18.18 -29.71 -24.91
CA PHE A 550 -18.02 -30.96 -25.65
C PHE A 550 -18.43 -30.82 -27.12
N HIS A 551 -19.57 -30.19 -27.39
CA HIS A 551 -20.04 -29.91 -28.74
C HIS A 551 -19.54 -28.57 -29.30
N LEU A 552 -19.46 -27.54 -28.44
CA LEU A 552 -19.24 -26.14 -28.84
C LEU A 552 -17.78 -25.66 -28.73
N ASN A 553 -16.81 -26.56 -28.50
CA ASN A 553 -15.38 -26.21 -28.36
C ASN A 553 -14.83 -25.32 -29.49
N LEU A 554 -15.27 -25.53 -30.74
CA LEU A 554 -14.79 -24.71 -31.87
C LEU A 554 -15.30 -23.26 -31.81
N GLU A 555 -16.44 -23.02 -31.16
CA GLU A 555 -16.95 -21.67 -30.89
C GLU A 555 -16.13 -21.02 -29.79
N ASP A 556 -15.91 -21.73 -28.69
CA ASP A 556 -15.12 -21.22 -27.56
C ASP A 556 -13.68 -20.88 -27.97
N ILE A 557 -13.05 -21.70 -28.83
CA ILE A 557 -11.72 -21.43 -29.39
C ILE A 557 -11.73 -20.19 -30.31
N LYS A 558 -12.82 -19.91 -31.02
CA LYS A 558 -12.96 -18.65 -31.80
C LYS A 558 -13.03 -17.44 -30.87
N LEU A 559 -13.71 -17.54 -29.73
CA LEU A 559 -13.80 -16.47 -28.74
C LEU A 559 -12.42 -16.15 -28.14
N MET A 560 -11.64 -17.19 -27.83
CA MET A 560 -10.24 -17.03 -27.39
C MET A 560 -9.39 -16.31 -28.43
N SER A 561 -9.49 -16.74 -29.70
CA SER A 561 -8.75 -16.10 -30.79
C SER A 561 -9.16 -14.63 -31.00
N PHE A 562 -10.45 -14.30 -30.83
CA PHE A 562 -10.94 -12.93 -30.89
C PHE A 562 -10.43 -12.07 -29.72
N LEU A 563 -10.29 -12.63 -28.52
CA LEU A 563 -9.70 -11.94 -27.37
C LEU A 563 -8.23 -11.55 -27.62
N GLY A 564 -7.50 -12.31 -28.45
CA GLY A 564 -6.07 -12.11 -28.68
C GLY A 564 -5.17 -12.75 -27.61
N ILE A 565 -5.68 -13.77 -26.90
CA ILE A 565 -4.87 -14.53 -25.94
C ILE A 565 -3.85 -15.42 -26.66
N ASN A 566 -2.75 -15.73 -25.97
CA ASN A 566 -1.70 -16.62 -26.48
C ASN A 566 -1.64 -17.97 -25.74
N VAL A 567 -2.40 -18.14 -24.65
CA VAL A 567 -2.44 -19.39 -23.90
C VAL A 567 -3.86 -19.74 -23.47
N TYR A 568 -4.23 -21.02 -23.56
CA TYR A 568 -5.46 -21.55 -22.99
C TYR A 568 -5.12 -22.68 -22.02
N ARG A 569 -5.51 -22.50 -20.76
CA ARG A 569 -5.40 -23.52 -19.75
C ARG A 569 -6.72 -24.27 -19.60
N PHE A 570 -6.70 -25.58 -19.79
CA PHE A 570 -7.87 -26.45 -19.60
C PHE A 570 -7.48 -27.76 -18.92
N SER A 571 -8.45 -28.51 -18.41
CA SER A 571 -8.21 -29.85 -17.86
C SER A 571 -8.73 -30.96 -18.75
N ILE A 572 -8.10 -32.13 -18.63
CA ILE A 572 -8.57 -33.38 -19.23
C ILE A 572 -9.44 -34.10 -18.20
N SER A 573 -10.64 -34.52 -18.61
CA SER A 573 -11.51 -35.32 -17.77
C SER A 573 -11.00 -36.75 -17.65
N TRP A 574 -10.62 -37.15 -16.43
CA TRP A 574 -10.09 -38.48 -16.18
C TRP A 574 -11.12 -39.56 -16.53
N SER A 575 -12.38 -39.38 -16.13
CA SER A 575 -13.45 -40.33 -16.46
C SER A 575 -13.83 -40.34 -17.95
N ARG A 576 -13.49 -39.31 -18.74
CA ARG A 576 -13.66 -39.35 -20.20
C ARG A 576 -12.58 -40.16 -20.89
N ILE A 577 -11.34 -40.12 -20.41
CA ILE A 577 -10.21 -40.87 -21.00
C ILE A 577 -10.13 -42.31 -20.50
N LEU A 578 -10.37 -42.52 -19.20
CA LEU A 578 -10.38 -43.83 -18.55
C LEU A 578 -11.71 -44.00 -17.77
N PRO A 579 -12.80 -44.39 -18.45
CA PRO A 579 -14.15 -44.48 -17.86
C PRO A 579 -14.25 -45.29 -16.57
N ARG A 580 -13.42 -46.32 -16.47
CA ARG A 580 -13.35 -47.24 -15.32
C ARG A 580 -12.02 -47.14 -14.56
N GLY A 581 -11.33 -46.01 -14.72
CA GLY A 581 -9.94 -45.84 -14.29
C GLY A 581 -9.03 -46.93 -14.89
N ILE A 582 -8.14 -47.49 -14.08
CA ILE A 582 -7.20 -48.55 -14.52
C ILE A 582 -7.87 -49.90 -14.83
N TYR A 583 -9.17 -50.06 -14.54
CA TYR A 583 -9.89 -51.34 -14.71
C TYR A 583 -10.59 -51.49 -16.06
N GLY A 584 -10.56 -50.45 -16.90
CA GLY A 584 -11.13 -50.47 -18.25
C GLY A 584 -10.10 -50.08 -19.30
N ASP A 585 -10.56 -50.08 -20.55
CA ASP A 585 -9.78 -49.64 -21.69
C ASP A 585 -9.75 -48.11 -21.80
N ILE A 586 -8.70 -47.60 -22.47
CA ILE A 586 -8.63 -46.19 -22.88
C ILE A 586 -9.78 -45.91 -23.84
N ASN A 587 -10.50 -44.81 -23.64
CA ASN A 587 -11.62 -44.39 -24.48
C ASN A 587 -11.12 -43.58 -25.71
N PRO A 588 -11.10 -44.14 -26.94
CA PRO A 588 -10.53 -43.45 -28.10
C PRO A 588 -11.30 -42.18 -28.53
N PRO A 589 -12.65 -42.13 -28.50
CA PRO A 589 -13.41 -40.89 -28.68
C PRO A 589 -12.98 -39.76 -27.74
N GLY A 590 -12.76 -40.06 -26.45
CA GLY A 590 -12.24 -39.07 -25.49
C GLY A 590 -10.87 -38.52 -25.90
N ILE A 591 -9.96 -39.37 -26.39
CA ILE A 591 -8.66 -38.94 -26.93
C ILE A 591 -8.85 -38.06 -28.18
N MET A 592 -9.76 -38.42 -29.08
CA MET A 592 -10.06 -37.63 -30.28
C MET A 592 -10.60 -36.24 -29.94
N PHE A 593 -11.46 -36.13 -28.92
CA PHE A 593 -12.01 -34.87 -28.44
C PHE A 593 -10.90 -33.88 -28.02
N TYR A 594 -9.99 -34.28 -27.14
CA TYR A 594 -8.90 -33.39 -26.71
C TYR A 594 -7.87 -33.14 -27.81
N ASN A 595 -7.60 -34.11 -28.69
CA ASN A 595 -6.77 -33.86 -29.88
C ASN A 595 -7.36 -32.75 -30.75
N LYS A 596 -8.68 -32.79 -31.00
CA LYS A 596 -9.37 -31.76 -31.77
C LYS A 596 -9.22 -30.37 -31.12
N ILE A 597 -9.34 -30.26 -29.80
CA ILE A 597 -9.13 -29.01 -29.07
C ILE A 597 -7.68 -28.52 -29.25
N ILE A 598 -6.70 -29.38 -28.93
CA ILE A 598 -5.27 -29.05 -29.01
C ILE A 598 -4.87 -28.60 -30.41
N ASP A 599 -5.29 -29.34 -31.44
CA ASP A 599 -4.99 -29.01 -32.84
C ASP A 599 -5.60 -27.65 -33.23
N ASN A 600 -6.83 -27.37 -32.81
CA ASN A 600 -7.51 -26.12 -33.16
C ASN A 600 -6.97 -24.90 -32.40
N LEU A 601 -6.43 -25.08 -31.19
CA LEU A 601 -5.71 -24.04 -30.45
C LEU A 601 -4.41 -23.69 -31.16
N LEU A 602 -3.61 -24.70 -31.50
CA LEU A 602 -2.31 -24.51 -32.16
C LEU A 602 -2.46 -23.91 -33.57
N LEU A 603 -3.50 -24.29 -34.31
CA LEU A 603 -3.84 -23.65 -35.60
C LEU A 603 -4.10 -22.15 -35.49
N ARG A 604 -4.40 -21.64 -34.29
CA ARG A 604 -4.66 -20.23 -33.99
C ARG A 604 -3.54 -19.56 -33.19
N GLY A 605 -2.40 -20.25 -33.02
CA GLY A 605 -1.28 -19.73 -32.24
C GLY A 605 -1.53 -19.64 -30.74
N ILE A 606 -2.50 -20.39 -30.21
CA ILE A 606 -2.80 -20.45 -28.78
C ILE A 606 -2.11 -21.69 -28.20
N GLU A 607 -1.24 -21.48 -27.22
CA GLU A 607 -0.52 -22.57 -26.57
C GLU A 607 -1.41 -23.30 -25.55
N PRO A 608 -1.46 -24.65 -25.58
CA PRO A 608 -2.23 -25.43 -24.60
C PRO A 608 -1.44 -25.62 -23.29
N PHE A 609 -2.01 -25.15 -22.18
CA PHE A 609 -1.60 -25.50 -20.82
C PHE A 609 -2.56 -26.54 -20.26
N VAL A 610 -2.10 -27.79 -20.13
CA VAL A 610 -3.00 -28.92 -19.86
C VAL A 610 -2.90 -29.37 -18.42
N THR A 611 -4.02 -29.29 -17.71
CA THR A 611 -4.20 -29.85 -16.38
C THR A 611 -4.64 -31.31 -16.48
N ILE A 612 -3.87 -32.24 -15.92
CA ILE A 612 -4.17 -33.66 -15.98
C ILE A 612 -5.38 -33.99 -15.11
N HIS A 613 -5.45 -33.46 -13.89
CA HIS A 613 -6.59 -33.69 -13.00
C HIS A 613 -7.10 -32.42 -12.34
N HIS A 614 -8.40 -32.16 -12.52
CA HIS A 614 -9.14 -31.06 -11.92
C HIS A 614 -10.42 -31.62 -11.24
N HIS A 615 -10.19 -32.39 -10.17
CA HIS A 615 -11.19 -32.95 -9.25
C HIS A 615 -12.12 -34.06 -9.78
N ASP A 616 -12.22 -34.29 -11.09
CA ASP A 616 -13.16 -35.22 -11.73
C ASP A 616 -12.63 -36.66 -11.95
N MET A 617 -12.31 -37.36 -10.85
CA MET A 617 -11.81 -38.75 -10.93
C MET A 617 -12.94 -39.74 -11.29
N PRO A 618 -12.66 -40.88 -11.94
CA PRO A 618 -13.67 -41.91 -12.18
C PRO A 618 -14.26 -42.43 -10.86
N GLN A 619 -15.60 -42.45 -10.76
CA GLN A 619 -16.33 -42.85 -9.55
C GLN A 619 -15.95 -44.27 -9.09
N GLU A 620 -15.66 -45.17 -10.02
CA GLU A 620 -15.25 -46.55 -9.70
C GLU A 620 -13.97 -46.61 -8.84
N LEU A 621 -13.08 -45.61 -8.93
CA LEU A 621 -11.88 -45.54 -8.06
C LEU A 621 -12.24 -45.11 -6.63
N GLN A 622 -13.22 -44.21 -6.50
CA GLN A 622 -13.77 -43.79 -5.21
C GLN A 622 -14.46 -44.97 -4.51
N GLU A 623 -15.30 -45.71 -5.22
CA GLU A 623 -16.05 -46.86 -4.67
C GLU A 623 -15.15 -48.04 -4.29
N LYS A 624 -14.16 -48.38 -5.13
CA LYS A 624 -13.34 -49.58 -4.92
C LYS A 624 -12.36 -49.47 -3.76
N TYR A 625 -11.83 -48.27 -3.49
CA TYR A 625 -10.78 -48.12 -2.49
C TYR A 625 -10.71 -46.73 -1.84
N GLY A 626 -11.70 -45.86 -2.04
CA GLY A 626 -11.74 -44.54 -1.39
C GLY A 626 -10.89 -43.46 -2.07
N GLY A 627 -10.57 -43.62 -3.36
CA GLY A 627 -9.90 -42.57 -4.14
C GLY A 627 -8.60 -42.08 -3.51
N TRP A 628 -8.51 -40.77 -3.25
CA TRP A 628 -7.32 -40.10 -2.69
C TRP A 628 -6.90 -40.58 -1.30
N LEU A 629 -7.75 -41.26 -0.53
CA LEU A 629 -7.36 -41.82 0.77
C LEU A 629 -6.47 -43.06 0.66
N SER A 630 -6.48 -43.74 -0.49
CA SER A 630 -5.74 -44.98 -0.70
C SER A 630 -4.45 -44.76 -1.49
N PRO A 631 -3.31 -45.34 -1.07
CA PRO A 631 -2.06 -45.26 -1.84
C PRO A 631 -2.15 -45.94 -3.21
N ARG A 632 -3.20 -46.72 -3.49
CA ARG A 632 -3.45 -47.33 -4.81
C ARG A 632 -3.66 -46.27 -5.89
N ILE A 633 -4.28 -45.13 -5.55
CA ILE A 633 -4.52 -44.02 -6.48
C ILE A 633 -3.23 -43.51 -7.12
N ARG A 634 -2.09 -43.62 -6.42
CA ARG A 634 -0.78 -43.17 -6.90
C ARG A 634 -0.38 -43.87 -8.19
N ARG A 635 -0.70 -45.16 -8.33
CA ARG A 635 -0.42 -45.92 -9.55
C ARG A 635 -1.41 -45.57 -10.66
N ASP A 636 -2.67 -45.43 -10.30
CA ASP A 636 -3.76 -45.23 -11.25
C ASP A 636 -3.68 -43.82 -11.87
N PHE A 637 -3.32 -42.79 -11.09
CA PHE A 637 -3.03 -41.44 -11.58
C PHE A 637 -1.80 -41.42 -12.51
N VAL A 638 -0.72 -42.12 -12.15
CA VAL A 638 0.48 -42.21 -13.01
C VAL A 638 0.16 -42.88 -14.34
N HIS A 639 -0.70 -43.91 -14.34
CA HIS A 639 -1.17 -44.53 -15.57
C HIS A 639 -1.98 -43.55 -16.43
N PHE A 640 -2.89 -42.78 -15.83
CA PHE A 640 -3.64 -41.76 -16.54
C PHE A 640 -2.73 -40.65 -17.12
N ALA A 641 -1.76 -40.16 -16.33
CA ALA A 641 -0.76 -39.22 -16.80
C ALA A 641 0.06 -39.79 -17.97
N GLU A 642 0.45 -41.07 -17.91
CA GLU A 642 1.14 -41.75 -19.01
C GLU A 642 0.32 -41.76 -20.31
N VAL A 643 -0.98 -42.05 -20.23
CA VAL A 643 -1.90 -41.99 -21.38
C VAL A 643 -1.92 -40.57 -21.94
N CYS A 644 -2.07 -39.55 -21.09
CA CYS A 644 -2.06 -38.15 -21.53
C CYS A 644 -0.74 -37.76 -22.22
N PHE A 645 0.41 -38.12 -21.64
CA PHE A 645 1.71 -37.81 -22.23
C PHE A 645 1.92 -38.51 -23.58
N LYS A 646 1.47 -39.76 -23.72
CA LYS A 646 1.55 -40.50 -24.99
C LYS A 646 0.65 -39.91 -26.06
N SER A 647 -0.56 -39.50 -25.69
CA SER A 647 -1.58 -39.07 -26.64
C SER A 647 -1.45 -37.61 -27.07
N PHE A 648 -0.92 -36.74 -26.21
CA PHE A 648 -0.96 -35.28 -26.42
C PHE A 648 0.40 -34.58 -26.30
N GLY A 649 1.40 -35.22 -25.69
CA GLY A 649 2.67 -34.57 -25.36
C GLY A 649 3.57 -34.23 -26.55
N ASP A 650 3.26 -34.74 -27.74
CA ASP A 650 3.89 -34.28 -28.99
C ASP A 650 3.60 -32.79 -29.24
N ARG A 651 2.42 -32.31 -28.84
CA ARG A 651 1.93 -30.94 -29.03
C ARG A 651 1.89 -30.11 -27.73
N VAL A 652 1.56 -30.71 -26.59
CA VAL A 652 1.46 -30.03 -25.30
C VAL A 652 2.84 -29.84 -24.66
N LYS A 653 3.19 -28.57 -24.36
CA LYS A 653 4.49 -28.20 -23.77
C LYS A 653 4.42 -27.75 -22.31
N HIS A 654 3.22 -27.55 -21.77
CA HIS A 654 3.03 -27.16 -20.38
C HIS A 654 2.01 -28.06 -19.70
N TRP A 655 2.49 -28.84 -18.74
CA TRP A 655 1.70 -29.82 -17.99
C TRP A 655 1.50 -29.37 -16.56
N LEU A 656 0.26 -29.39 -16.10
CA LEU A 656 -0.13 -29.19 -14.71
C LEU A 656 -0.70 -30.51 -14.22
N THR A 657 -0.08 -31.13 -13.22
CA THR A 657 -0.50 -32.46 -12.77
C THR A 657 -1.85 -32.45 -12.06
N ILE A 658 -1.96 -31.70 -10.96
CA ILE A 658 -3.14 -31.64 -10.10
C ILE A 658 -3.46 -30.16 -9.87
N ASN A 659 -4.73 -29.78 -10.08
CA ASN A 659 -5.22 -28.48 -9.64
C ASN A 659 -5.56 -28.50 -8.15
N GLU A 660 -5.06 -27.51 -7.42
CA GLU A 660 -5.46 -27.18 -6.04
C GLU A 660 -5.61 -28.40 -5.11
N PRO A 661 -4.55 -29.20 -4.90
CA PRO A 661 -4.64 -30.35 -3.99
C PRO A 661 -4.94 -29.93 -2.55
N ASN A 662 -4.59 -28.69 -2.17
CA ASN A 662 -4.93 -28.11 -0.87
C ASN A 662 -6.41 -27.77 -0.75
N GLU A 663 -7.05 -27.30 -1.83
CA GLU A 663 -8.51 -27.13 -1.87
C GLU A 663 -9.23 -28.47 -1.71
N VAL A 664 -8.77 -29.52 -2.41
CA VAL A 664 -9.33 -30.88 -2.27
C VAL A 664 -9.21 -31.40 -0.84
N ALA A 665 -8.04 -31.24 -0.21
CA ALA A 665 -7.83 -31.67 1.16
C ALA A 665 -8.76 -30.93 2.14
N GLU A 666 -9.03 -29.65 1.89
CA GLU A 666 -9.90 -28.82 2.73
C GLU A 666 -11.39 -29.13 2.47
N THR A 667 -11.86 -28.94 1.24
CA THR A 667 -13.29 -29.03 0.90
C THR A 667 -13.84 -30.46 0.96
N ALA A 668 -13.07 -31.46 0.51
CA ALA A 668 -13.57 -32.84 0.42
C ALA A 668 -13.42 -33.64 1.72
N PHE A 669 -12.36 -33.37 2.49
CA PHE A 669 -11.98 -34.17 3.66
C PHE A 669 -11.94 -33.40 4.99
N THR A 670 -11.93 -32.06 4.97
CA THR A 670 -12.05 -31.25 6.20
C THR A 670 -13.50 -30.82 6.41
N TRP A 671 -14.07 -30.09 5.45
CA TRP A 671 -15.44 -29.56 5.50
C TRP A 671 -16.48 -30.55 4.97
N GLY A 672 -16.07 -31.48 4.11
CA GLY A 672 -16.97 -32.48 3.52
C GLY A 672 -18.03 -31.89 2.58
N ILE A 673 -17.72 -30.76 1.94
CA ILE A 673 -18.61 -30.08 0.98
C ILE A 673 -18.35 -30.48 -0.47
N TYR A 674 -17.18 -31.09 -0.77
CA TYR A 674 -16.85 -31.68 -2.07
C TYR A 674 -16.84 -33.21 -1.99
N PRO A 675 -16.99 -33.95 -3.10
CA PRO A 675 -16.92 -35.41 -3.07
C PRO A 675 -15.56 -35.89 -2.53
N PRO A 676 -15.52 -36.88 -1.61
CA PRO A 676 -16.63 -37.78 -1.24
C PRO A 676 -17.50 -37.32 -0.08
N SER A 677 -17.43 -36.06 0.34
CA SER A 677 -18.21 -35.47 1.45
C SER A 677 -17.87 -36.13 2.79
N HIS A 678 -16.57 -36.25 3.06
CA HIS A 678 -16.05 -36.81 4.31
C HIS A 678 -15.72 -35.69 5.30
N CYS A 679 -16.26 -35.78 6.51
CA CYS A 679 -15.96 -34.83 7.58
C CYS A 679 -16.35 -35.38 8.95
N SER A 680 -15.86 -34.76 10.02
CA SER A 680 -16.27 -35.04 11.40
C SER A 680 -16.48 -33.73 12.18
N PRO A 681 -17.27 -33.75 13.28
CA PRO A 681 -17.42 -32.57 14.13
C PRO A 681 -16.07 -32.04 14.65
N PRO A 682 -15.90 -30.72 14.78
CA PRO A 682 -16.89 -29.66 14.59
C PRO A 682 -16.99 -29.10 13.15
N PHE A 683 -16.29 -29.67 12.17
CA PHE A 683 -16.21 -29.11 10.82
C PHE A 683 -17.48 -29.32 10.01
N GLY A 684 -18.11 -30.50 10.14
CA GLY A 684 -19.38 -30.80 9.51
C GLY A 684 -20.04 -32.03 10.12
N ASN A 685 -21.20 -32.41 9.57
CA ASN A 685 -22.03 -33.50 10.07
C ASN A 685 -22.16 -34.63 9.03
N CYS A 686 -21.03 -35.05 8.46
CA CYS A 686 -20.98 -36.13 7.47
C CYS A 686 -21.18 -37.48 8.15
N SER A 687 -21.73 -38.45 7.41
CA SER A 687 -21.94 -39.82 7.91
C SER A 687 -20.63 -40.59 8.12
N THR A 688 -19.56 -40.19 7.44
CA THR A 688 -18.24 -40.82 7.44
C THR A 688 -17.15 -39.76 7.30
N GLY A 689 -15.93 -40.12 7.68
CA GLY A 689 -14.76 -39.27 7.52
C GLY A 689 -14.06 -38.93 8.84
N ASN A 690 -12.87 -38.35 8.74
CA ASN A 690 -12.15 -37.79 9.87
C ASN A 690 -11.38 -36.54 9.43
N SER A 691 -11.90 -35.37 9.79
CA SER A 691 -11.36 -34.06 9.39
C SER A 691 -9.98 -33.75 9.98
N ASP A 692 -9.49 -34.51 10.96
CA ASP A 692 -8.13 -34.32 11.52
C ASP A 692 -7.07 -35.20 10.81
N VAL A 693 -7.47 -36.23 10.07
CA VAL A 693 -6.55 -37.27 9.54
C VAL A 693 -6.65 -37.45 8.02
N GLU A 694 -7.85 -37.49 7.48
CA GLU A 694 -8.09 -37.76 6.05
C GLU A 694 -7.50 -36.68 5.12
N PRO A 695 -7.55 -35.37 5.43
CA PRO A 695 -6.87 -34.34 4.63
C PRO A 695 -5.37 -34.61 4.48
N LEU A 696 -4.72 -35.08 5.56
CA LEU A 696 -3.28 -35.40 5.56
C LEU A 696 -2.98 -36.61 4.67
N ALA A 697 -3.81 -37.65 4.73
CA ALA A 697 -3.65 -38.83 3.89
C ALA A 697 -3.89 -38.53 2.39
N ALA A 698 -4.94 -37.77 2.09
CA ALA A 698 -5.27 -37.34 0.74
C ALA A 698 -4.15 -36.48 0.12
N MET A 699 -3.71 -35.44 0.82
CA MET A 699 -2.60 -34.59 0.38
C MET A 699 -1.32 -35.40 0.15
N HIS A 700 -0.97 -36.30 1.09
CA HIS A 700 0.20 -37.15 0.96
C HIS A 700 0.15 -38.05 -0.29
N ASN A 701 -1.02 -38.62 -0.62
CA ASN A 701 -1.20 -39.39 -1.84
C ASN A 701 -1.16 -38.53 -3.10
N MET A 702 -1.75 -37.33 -3.10
CA MET A 702 -1.71 -36.39 -4.23
C MET A 702 -0.27 -35.95 -4.55
N LEU A 703 0.52 -35.55 -3.55
CA LEU A 703 1.91 -35.13 -3.72
C LEU A 703 2.79 -36.26 -4.28
N LEU A 704 2.60 -37.50 -3.80
CA LEU A 704 3.33 -38.65 -4.31
C LEU A 704 2.87 -39.12 -5.68
N SER A 705 1.62 -38.85 -6.04
CA SER A 705 1.09 -39.10 -7.40
C SER A 705 1.70 -38.09 -8.38
N HIS A 706 1.75 -36.81 -7.99
CA HIS A 706 2.46 -35.75 -8.72
C HIS A 706 3.93 -36.11 -8.96
N ALA A 707 4.69 -36.40 -7.90
CA ALA A 707 6.13 -36.69 -8.00
C ALA A 707 6.43 -37.89 -8.92
N LYS A 708 5.61 -38.94 -8.85
CA LYS A 708 5.75 -40.11 -9.74
C LYS A 708 5.39 -39.80 -11.20
N ALA A 709 4.39 -38.96 -11.44
CA ALA A 709 4.04 -38.52 -12.80
C ALA A 709 5.16 -37.65 -13.39
N VAL A 710 5.79 -36.79 -12.59
CA VAL A 710 6.96 -35.99 -12.98
C VAL A 710 8.16 -36.89 -13.28
N GLU A 711 8.47 -37.86 -12.39
CA GLU A 711 9.54 -38.83 -12.63
C GLU A 711 9.32 -39.60 -13.95
N LEU A 712 8.08 -40.05 -14.20
CA LEU A 712 7.69 -40.70 -15.45
C LEU A 712 7.90 -39.77 -16.66
N TYR A 713 7.41 -38.53 -16.58
CA TYR A 713 7.52 -37.55 -17.66
C TYR A 713 8.98 -37.29 -18.02
N ARG A 714 9.80 -36.94 -17.01
CA ARG A 714 11.23 -36.64 -17.18
C ARG A 714 11.99 -37.81 -17.79
N LYS A 715 11.72 -39.04 -17.32
CA LYS A 715 12.41 -40.24 -17.75
C LYS A 715 12.06 -40.66 -19.18
N ASN A 716 10.77 -40.62 -19.54
CA ASN A 716 10.29 -41.28 -20.75
C ASN A 716 9.88 -40.31 -21.87
N PHE A 717 9.53 -39.06 -21.54
CA PHE A 717 8.83 -38.16 -22.45
C PHE A 717 9.54 -36.80 -22.64
N GLN A 718 10.04 -36.18 -21.56
CA GLN A 718 10.52 -34.79 -21.59
C GLN A 718 11.62 -34.55 -22.63
N ALA A 719 12.61 -35.46 -22.72
CA ALA A 719 13.69 -35.32 -23.70
C ALA A 719 13.20 -35.36 -25.16
N LYS A 720 12.08 -36.04 -25.44
CA LYS A 720 11.49 -36.14 -26.79
C LYS A 720 10.47 -35.04 -27.07
N GLN A 721 9.74 -34.63 -26.03
CA GLN A 721 8.60 -33.73 -26.13
C GLN A 721 8.96 -32.28 -25.86
N GLY A 722 10.03 -32.00 -25.11
CA GLY A 722 10.51 -30.66 -24.82
C GLY A 722 9.56 -29.81 -23.95
N GLY A 723 8.66 -30.44 -23.20
CA GLY A 723 7.73 -29.73 -22.31
C GLY A 723 8.24 -29.56 -20.88
N THR A 724 7.48 -28.78 -20.11
CA THR A 724 7.68 -28.52 -18.68
C THR A 724 6.49 -29.02 -17.87
N ILE A 725 6.72 -29.38 -16.61
CA ILE A 725 5.69 -29.92 -15.74
C ILE A 725 5.70 -29.28 -14.34
N GLY A 726 4.50 -28.97 -13.84
CA GLY A 726 4.29 -28.35 -12.54
C GLY A 726 3.04 -28.84 -11.81
N ILE A 727 2.70 -28.14 -10.73
CA ILE A 727 1.48 -28.31 -9.94
C ILE A 727 0.88 -26.93 -9.67
N VAL A 728 -0.42 -26.88 -9.39
CA VAL A 728 -1.13 -25.64 -9.05
C VAL A 728 -1.57 -25.69 -7.60
N ALA A 729 -1.34 -24.62 -6.85
CA ALA A 729 -1.87 -24.46 -5.50
C ALA A 729 -2.82 -23.25 -5.44
N ILE A 730 -3.93 -23.39 -4.70
CA ILE A 730 -4.73 -22.23 -4.30
C ILE A 730 -3.99 -21.45 -3.22
N THR A 731 -4.02 -20.13 -3.32
CA THR A 731 -3.24 -19.25 -2.45
C THR A 731 -4.05 -18.03 -2.06
N PHE A 732 -3.97 -17.70 -0.77
CA PHE A 732 -4.36 -16.42 -0.21
C PHE A 732 -3.13 -15.75 0.36
N MET A 733 -3.14 -14.42 0.36
CA MET A 733 -2.26 -13.68 1.27
C MET A 733 -2.97 -13.52 2.62
N PHE A 734 -2.19 -13.45 3.69
CA PHE A 734 -2.74 -13.21 5.03
C PHE A 734 -2.12 -11.97 5.68
N GLU A 735 -2.95 -11.18 6.36
CA GLU A 735 -2.54 -10.05 7.20
C GLU A 735 -2.89 -10.37 8.67
N PRO A 736 -2.09 -9.93 9.66
CA PRO A 736 -2.42 -10.21 11.05
C PRO A 736 -3.71 -9.48 11.43
N LEU A 737 -4.64 -10.11 12.15
CA LEU A 737 -5.91 -9.48 12.53
C LEU A 737 -5.66 -8.30 13.46
N ARG A 738 -4.75 -8.46 14.42
CA ARG A 738 -4.29 -7.41 15.34
C ARG A 738 -2.81 -7.14 15.13
N ASP A 739 -2.35 -5.95 15.47
CA ASP A 739 -0.92 -5.61 15.45
C ASP A 739 -0.20 -6.20 16.69
N GLU A 740 -0.30 -7.52 16.83
CA GLU A 740 0.27 -8.32 17.92
C GLU A 740 1.19 -9.38 17.33
N GLU A 741 2.27 -9.72 18.04
CA GLU A 741 3.25 -10.69 17.56
C GLU A 741 2.64 -12.07 17.30
N CYS A 742 1.70 -12.51 18.14
CA CYS A 742 1.03 -13.81 17.96
C CYS A 742 0.22 -13.88 16.66
N ASP A 743 -0.46 -12.81 16.26
CA ASP A 743 -1.22 -12.76 15.00
C ASP A 743 -0.25 -12.71 13.79
N ARG A 744 0.94 -12.09 13.93
CA ARG A 744 1.99 -12.15 12.89
C ARG A 744 2.57 -13.56 12.74
N GLU A 745 2.79 -14.27 13.85
CA GLU A 745 3.17 -15.69 13.80
C GLU A 745 2.05 -16.56 13.19
N ALA A 746 0.79 -16.22 13.46
CA ALA A 746 -0.36 -16.89 12.85
C ALA A 746 -0.40 -16.73 11.32
N VAL A 747 0.05 -15.60 10.77
CA VAL A 747 0.24 -15.42 9.31
C VAL A 747 1.20 -16.47 8.75
N ASN A 748 2.34 -16.70 9.40
CA ASN A 748 3.31 -17.70 8.96
C ASN A 748 2.72 -19.12 9.00
N ARG A 749 1.95 -19.44 10.05
CA ARG A 749 1.24 -20.73 10.14
C ARG A 749 0.16 -20.87 9.07
N ALA A 750 -0.60 -19.82 8.77
CA ALA A 750 -1.63 -19.85 7.74
C ALA A 750 -1.02 -20.16 6.35
N LEU A 751 0.08 -19.49 6.01
CA LEU A 751 0.83 -19.78 4.78
C LEU A 751 1.40 -21.21 4.78
N ALA A 752 1.88 -21.69 5.93
CA ALA A 752 2.40 -23.05 6.06
C ALA A 752 1.34 -24.13 5.81
N PHE A 753 0.14 -23.96 6.37
CA PHE A 753 -0.98 -24.89 6.23
C PHE A 753 -1.76 -24.74 4.92
N LEU A 754 -1.50 -23.70 4.12
CA LEU A 754 -2.13 -23.50 2.82
C LEU A 754 -1.18 -23.84 1.66
N ILE A 755 -0.21 -22.96 1.38
CA ILE A 755 0.63 -23.05 0.19
C ILE A 755 1.88 -23.90 0.45
N ALA A 756 2.53 -23.73 1.61
CA ALA A 756 3.75 -24.47 1.89
C ALA A 756 3.49 -25.97 2.08
N TRP A 757 2.27 -26.34 2.51
CA TRP A 757 1.84 -27.73 2.59
C TRP A 757 1.96 -28.47 1.25
N VAL A 758 1.75 -27.74 0.14
CA VAL A 758 1.92 -28.26 -1.22
C VAL A 758 3.37 -28.14 -1.67
N LEU A 759 3.99 -26.96 -1.54
CA LEU A 759 5.26 -26.65 -2.20
C LEU A 759 6.52 -27.11 -1.45
N ASP A 760 6.53 -27.09 -0.11
CA ASP A 760 7.71 -27.50 0.65
C ASP A 760 8.11 -28.96 0.40
N PRO A 761 7.17 -29.93 0.33
CA PRO A 761 7.53 -31.30 -0.06
C PRO A 761 8.19 -31.37 -1.42
N LEU A 762 7.76 -30.55 -2.38
CA LEU A 762 8.21 -30.60 -3.77
C LEU A 762 9.54 -29.87 -3.99
N VAL A 763 9.85 -28.87 -3.17
CA VAL A 763 11.11 -28.11 -3.27
C VAL A 763 12.17 -28.67 -2.31
N PHE A 764 11.80 -28.96 -1.06
CA PHE A 764 12.72 -29.34 0.00
C PHE A 764 12.70 -30.85 0.31
N GLY A 765 11.65 -31.58 -0.09
CA GLY A 765 11.50 -33.01 0.19
C GLY A 765 10.84 -33.33 1.54
N GLU A 766 10.33 -32.32 2.25
CA GLU A 766 9.71 -32.44 3.57
C GLU A 766 8.49 -31.54 3.69
N TYR A 767 7.57 -31.88 4.59
CA TYR A 767 6.50 -30.97 4.97
C TYR A 767 7.01 -29.75 5.75
N PRO A 768 6.25 -28.63 5.80
CA PRO A 768 6.63 -27.44 6.55
C PRO A 768 6.92 -27.74 8.02
N ALA A 769 7.94 -27.06 8.56
CA ALA A 769 8.37 -27.24 9.95
C ALA A 769 7.27 -26.84 10.94
N GLU A 770 6.50 -25.81 10.61
CA GLU A 770 5.35 -25.30 11.35
C GLU A 770 4.27 -26.39 11.50
N MET A 771 3.94 -27.07 10.40
CA MET A 771 2.99 -28.18 10.41
C MET A 771 3.52 -29.36 11.23
N ARG A 772 4.81 -29.71 11.06
CA ARG A 772 5.43 -30.82 11.82
C ARG A 772 5.43 -30.55 13.33
N SER A 773 5.69 -29.31 13.73
CA SER A 773 5.67 -28.87 15.14
C SER A 773 4.28 -29.07 15.77
N ILE A 774 3.22 -28.74 15.03
CA ILE A 774 1.83 -28.76 15.53
C ILE A 774 1.20 -30.15 15.47
N LEU A 775 1.39 -30.87 14.36
CA LEU A 775 0.73 -32.15 14.10
C LEU A 775 1.53 -33.36 14.60
N GLY A 776 2.83 -33.19 14.86
CA GLY A 776 3.70 -34.24 15.35
C GLY A 776 3.68 -35.49 14.46
N SER A 777 3.28 -36.63 15.04
CA SER A 777 3.20 -37.93 14.36
C SER A 777 1.94 -38.11 13.51
N GLN A 778 0.93 -37.24 13.62
CA GLN A 778 -0.27 -37.32 12.78
C GLN A 778 0.04 -36.93 11.33
N LEU A 779 0.97 -35.98 11.13
CA LEU A 779 1.46 -35.64 9.81
C LEU A 779 2.31 -36.81 9.27
N PRO A 780 2.00 -37.38 8.10
CA PRO A 780 2.78 -38.49 7.54
C PRO A 780 4.24 -38.10 7.33
N SER A 781 5.13 -39.09 7.32
CA SER A 781 6.55 -38.92 6.99
C SER A 781 6.85 -39.57 5.66
N PHE A 782 7.66 -38.91 4.83
CA PHE A 782 8.15 -39.51 3.60
C PHE A 782 9.30 -40.48 3.90
N SER A 783 9.27 -41.66 3.29
CA SER A 783 10.43 -42.56 3.25
C SER A 783 11.58 -41.92 2.47
N PRO A 784 12.85 -42.36 2.65
CA PRO A 784 13.98 -41.82 1.88
C PRO A 784 13.78 -41.85 0.36
N LYS A 785 13.11 -42.89 -0.16
CA LYS A 785 12.76 -43.02 -1.58
C LYS A 785 11.67 -42.03 -2.01
N GLU A 786 10.71 -41.75 -1.15
CA GLU A 786 9.67 -40.74 -1.44
C GLU A 786 10.27 -39.34 -1.44
N LYS A 787 11.15 -39.01 -0.48
CA LYS A 787 11.86 -37.73 -0.45
C LYS A 787 12.67 -37.50 -1.72
N SER A 788 13.33 -38.54 -2.23
CA SER A 788 14.17 -38.41 -3.44
C SER A 788 13.37 -38.12 -4.71
N ILE A 789 12.13 -38.60 -4.82
CA ILE A 789 11.29 -38.31 -6.00
C ILE A 789 10.52 -37.00 -5.84
N LEU A 790 10.22 -36.58 -4.61
CA LEU A 790 9.53 -35.32 -4.33
C LEU A 790 10.45 -34.11 -4.52
N LYS A 791 11.66 -34.16 -3.98
CA LYS A 791 12.59 -33.03 -4.00
C LYS A 791 12.96 -32.64 -5.44
N GLY A 792 12.60 -31.42 -5.83
CA GLY A 792 12.85 -30.87 -7.16
C GLY A 792 11.87 -31.38 -8.24
N SER A 793 10.70 -31.90 -7.88
CA SER A 793 9.69 -32.41 -8.83
C SER A 793 8.86 -31.32 -9.53
N LEU A 794 9.40 -30.11 -9.67
CA LEU A 794 8.73 -28.99 -10.33
C LEU A 794 9.67 -28.32 -11.33
N ASP A 795 9.19 -28.05 -12.54
CA ASP A 795 9.85 -27.15 -13.49
C ASP A 795 9.36 -25.70 -13.30
N PHE A 796 8.12 -25.52 -12.80
CA PHE A 796 7.50 -24.24 -12.48
C PHE A 796 6.38 -24.40 -11.44
N ILE A 797 5.90 -23.29 -10.87
CA ILE A 797 4.81 -23.21 -9.90
C ILE A 797 3.58 -22.56 -10.56
N GLY A 798 2.42 -23.22 -10.50
CA GLY A 798 1.12 -22.62 -10.81
C GLY A 798 0.47 -22.02 -9.57
N ILE A 799 -0.03 -20.80 -9.69
CA ILE A 799 -0.63 -20.04 -8.59
C ILE A 799 -2.06 -19.68 -8.96
N ASN A 800 -3.00 -20.14 -8.14
CA ASN A 800 -4.38 -19.66 -8.16
C ASN A 800 -4.54 -18.68 -7.00
N HIS A 801 -4.91 -17.43 -7.29
CA HIS A 801 -5.01 -16.38 -6.26
C HIS A 801 -6.26 -15.55 -6.47
N TYR A 802 -7.04 -15.37 -5.40
CA TYR A 802 -8.32 -14.64 -5.46
C TYR A 802 -8.46 -13.53 -4.43
N GLY A 803 -7.72 -13.56 -3.31
CA GLY A 803 -7.90 -12.55 -2.25
C GLY A 803 -6.90 -12.61 -1.10
N THR A 804 -7.15 -11.76 -0.10
CA THR A 804 -6.39 -11.69 1.16
C THR A 804 -7.36 -11.78 2.34
N LEU A 805 -6.93 -12.41 3.43
CA LEU A 805 -7.71 -12.50 4.68
C LEU A 805 -6.90 -12.03 5.89
N TYR A 806 -7.58 -11.59 6.94
CA TYR A 806 -6.95 -11.42 8.25
C TYR A 806 -6.82 -12.76 8.96
N VAL A 807 -5.81 -12.91 9.83
CA VAL A 807 -5.63 -14.10 10.66
C VAL A 807 -5.37 -13.76 12.12
N LYS A 808 -5.98 -14.55 13.01
CA LYS A 808 -5.87 -14.42 14.46
C LYS A 808 -5.21 -15.67 15.05
N ASP A 809 -4.31 -15.49 16.01
CA ASP A 809 -3.81 -16.61 16.83
C ASP A 809 -4.91 -17.17 17.74
N CYS A 810 -5.06 -18.49 17.71
CA CYS A 810 -6.02 -19.24 18.51
C CYS A 810 -5.34 -20.24 19.46
N SER A 811 -4.05 -20.08 19.72
CA SER A 811 -3.28 -20.93 20.64
C SER A 811 -3.69 -20.66 22.09
N HIS A 812 -3.90 -19.38 22.43
CA HIS A 812 -4.31 -18.94 23.77
C HIS A 812 -5.54 -18.03 23.77
N SER A 813 -6.09 -17.70 22.60
CA SER A 813 -7.23 -16.79 22.45
C SER A 813 -8.58 -17.53 22.39
N ALA A 814 -9.66 -16.80 22.67
CA ALA A 814 -11.01 -17.26 22.33
C ALA A 814 -11.20 -17.25 20.80
N CYS A 815 -11.49 -18.41 20.23
CA CYS A 815 -11.78 -18.64 18.81
C CYS A 815 -12.83 -19.74 18.67
N SER A 816 -13.34 -19.94 17.45
CA SER A 816 -14.23 -21.04 17.11
C SER A 816 -13.64 -22.43 17.44
N LEU A 817 -14.52 -23.43 17.58
CA LEU A 817 -14.12 -24.80 17.92
C LEU A 817 -13.20 -25.43 16.85
N PHE A 818 -13.43 -25.12 15.57
CA PHE A 818 -12.59 -25.63 14.49
C PHE A 818 -11.24 -24.91 14.41
N ALA A 819 -11.16 -23.60 14.69
CA ALA A 819 -9.90 -22.85 14.73
C ALA A 819 -8.93 -23.39 15.79
N LYS A 820 -9.46 -24.03 16.84
CA LYS A 820 -8.68 -24.67 17.92
C LYS A 820 -8.20 -26.08 17.58
N ARG A 821 -8.45 -26.59 16.37
CA ARG A 821 -7.97 -27.92 15.95
C ARG A 821 -6.54 -27.82 15.41
N PRO A 822 -5.62 -28.77 15.76
CA PRO A 822 -4.25 -28.78 15.24
C PRO A 822 -4.17 -28.78 13.71
N ILE A 823 -5.10 -29.45 13.01
CA ILE A 823 -5.17 -29.47 11.54
C ILE A 823 -5.39 -28.09 10.93
N ARG A 824 -5.88 -27.12 11.72
CA ARG A 824 -6.01 -25.71 11.33
C ARG A 824 -4.82 -24.85 11.73
N GLY A 825 -3.83 -25.38 12.43
CA GLY A 825 -2.66 -24.62 12.88
C GLY A 825 -2.93 -23.64 14.02
N PHE A 826 -4.00 -23.84 14.80
CA PHE A 826 -4.42 -22.95 15.90
C PHE A 826 -4.55 -21.48 15.46
N LEU A 827 -5.32 -21.25 14.39
CA LEU A 827 -5.60 -19.91 13.87
C LEU A 827 -7.01 -19.83 13.28
N GLU A 828 -7.50 -18.60 13.17
CA GLU A 828 -8.78 -18.28 12.56
C GLU A 828 -8.57 -17.20 11.49
N ALA A 829 -9.03 -17.49 10.27
CA ALA A 829 -8.98 -16.54 9.16
C ALA A 829 -10.34 -15.86 9.01
N THR A 830 -10.34 -14.56 8.68
CA THR A 830 -11.57 -13.79 8.47
C THR A 830 -11.32 -12.65 7.50
N GLY A 831 -12.32 -12.32 6.68
CA GLY A 831 -12.29 -11.11 5.86
C GLY A 831 -12.55 -9.84 6.66
N MET A 832 -12.93 -9.94 7.94
CA MET A 832 -13.47 -8.82 8.73
C MET A 832 -12.56 -8.46 9.90
N ARG A 833 -12.32 -7.17 10.11
CA ARG A 833 -11.70 -6.62 11.33
C ARG A 833 -12.62 -5.54 11.88
N ASP A 834 -13.10 -5.66 13.11
CA ASP A 834 -14.00 -4.67 13.73
C ASP A 834 -15.26 -4.34 12.90
N GLY A 835 -15.85 -5.36 12.25
CA GLY A 835 -17.05 -5.21 11.42
C GLY A 835 -16.78 -4.66 10.02
N ILE A 836 -15.51 -4.58 9.63
CA ILE A 836 -15.02 -3.83 8.48
C ILE A 836 -14.26 -4.83 7.56
N PRO A 837 -14.63 -5.00 6.27
CA PRO A 837 -14.02 -6.01 5.39
C PRO A 837 -12.63 -5.57 4.89
N ILE A 838 -11.70 -6.51 4.70
CA ILE A 838 -10.32 -6.23 4.26
C ILE A 838 -10.24 -5.63 2.84
N GLY A 839 -11.27 -5.85 2.02
CA GLY A 839 -11.49 -5.31 0.68
C GLY A 839 -12.93 -5.54 0.24
N ASP A 840 -13.28 -5.20 -1.00
CA ASP A 840 -14.65 -5.41 -1.50
C ASP A 840 -14.99 -6.91 -1.55
N PRO A 841 -16.18 -7.33 -1.09
CA PRO A 841 -16.60 -8.73 -1.19
C PRO A 841 -16.87 -9.12 -2.65
N THR A 842 -16.77 -10.41 -2.94
CA THR A 842 -17.07 -10.99 -4.26
C THR A 842 -18.25 -11.97 -4.19
N GLY A 843 -18.52 -12.69 -5.27
CA GLY A 843 -19.53 -13.75 -5.31
C GLY A 843 -19.21 -14.96 -4.42
N ILE A 844 -17.95 -15.10 -3.99
CA ILE A 844 -17.52 -16.11 -3.02
C ILE A 844 -17.27 -15.43 -1.67
N PRO A 845 -17.94 -15.84 -0.57
CA PRO A 845 -17.85 -15.16 0.73
C PRO A 845 -16.44 -14.99 1.30
N GLU A 846 -15.54 -15.90 0.98
CA GLU A 846 -14.15 -15.90 1.44
C GLU A 846 -13.22 -15.04 0.57
N PHE A 847 -13.68 -14.59 -0.59
CA PHE A 847 -12.85 -13.87 -1.57
C PHE A 847 -13.13 -12.37 -1.46
N PHE A 848 -12.10 -11.61 -1.14
CA PHE A 848 -12.11 -10.16 -1.02
C PHE A 848 -11.11 -9.53 -2.01
N VAL A 849 -11.52 -8.45 -2.66
CA VAL A 849 -10.71 -7.70 -3.63
C VAL A 849 -9.59 -6.96 -2.90
N VAL A 850 -8.39 -7.56 -2.89
CA VAL A 850 -7.21 -7.02 -2.20
C VAL A 850 -5.99 -7.13 -3.12
N PRO A 851 -5.83 -6.22 -4.10
CA PRO A 851 -4.78 -6.32 -5.13
C PRO A 851 -3.35 -6.37 -4.56
N ARG A 852 -3.07 -5.66 -3.46
CA ARG A 852 -1.79 -5.73 -2.74
C ARG A 852 -1.43 -7.16 -2.28
N GLY A 853 -2.42 -8.03 -2.11
CA GLY A 853 -2.24 -9.44 -1.78
C GLY A 853 -1.50 -10.20 -2.87
N MET A 854 -1.77 -9.90 -4.15
CA MET A 854 -1.09 -10.51 -5.30
C MET A 854 0.41 -10.24 -5.26
N GLU A 855 0.80 -8.99 -4.99
CA GLU A 855 2.21 -8.61 -4.89
C GLU A 855 2.90 -9.32 -3.72
N LYS A 856 2.27 -9.32 -2.54
CA LYS A 856 2.81 -9.95 -1.32
C LYS A 856 2.95 -11.48 -1.45
N ILE A 857 1.97 -12.17 -2.05
CA ILE A 857 2.04 -13.63 -2.20
C ILE A 857 3.10 -14.04 -3.23
N VAL A 858 3.23 -13.29 -4.32
CA VAL A 858 4.30 -13.52 -5.31
C VAL A 858 5.68 -13.27 -4.68
N ASP A 859 5.82 -12.21 -3.87
CA ASP A 859 7.06 -11.95 -3.14
C ASP A 859 7.37 -13.05 -2.11
N TYR A 860 6.37 -13.55 -1.39
CA TYR A 860 6.53 -14.69 -0.47
C TYR A 860 7.07 -15.93 -1.20
N ILE A 861 6.45 -16.30 -2.33
CA ILE A 861 6.85 -17.47 -3.14
C ILE A 861 8.26 -17.25 -3.72
N LYS A 862 8.54 -16.05 -4.24
CA LYS A 862 9.86 -15.65 -4.75
C LYS A 862 10.95 -15.87 -3.70
N ILE A 863 10.74 -15.38 -2.48
CA ILE A 863 11.73 -15.44 -1.40
C ILE A 863 11.89 -16.89 -0.92
N ARG A 864 10.80 -17.58 -0.63
CA ARG A 864 10.83 -18.93 -0.03
C ARG A 864 11.36 -19.98 -1.00
N TYR A 865 10.98 -19.89 -2.27
CA TYR A 865 11.27 -20.91 -3.29
C TYR A 865 12.27 -20.41 -4.34
N HIS A 866 13.21 -19.57 -3.93
CA HIS A 866 14.40 -19.18 -4.71
C HIS A 866 14.07 -18.66 -6.12
N ASN A 867 13.01 -17.86 -6.24
CA ASN A 867 12.54 -17.23 -7.48
C ASN A 867 12.33 -18.22 -8.66
N MET A 868 11.82 -19.42 -8.35
CA MET A 868 11.37 -20.37 -9.37
C MET A 868 10.38 -19.75 -10.35
N VAL A 869 10.29 -20.30 -11.55
CA VAL A 869 9.34 -19.84 -12.58
C VAL A 869 7.92 -19.99 -12.05
N MET A 870 7.13 -18.93 -12.18
CA MET A 870 5.75 -18.85 -11.72
C MET A 870 4.79 -18.53 -12.88
N TYR A 871 3.59 -19.09 -12.83
CA TYR A 871 2.45 -18.69 -13.66
C TYR A 871 1.27 -18.42 -12.75
N ILE A 872 0.61 -17.28 -12.94
CA ILE A 872 -0.72 -17.05 -12.34
C ILE A 872 -1.71 -17.84 -13.21
N THR A 873 -2.09 -19.02 -12.73
CA THR A 873 -2.90 -19.99 -13.47
C THR A 873 -4.40 -19.76 -13.31
N GLU A 874 -4.80 -19.04 -12.26
CA GLU A 874 -6.16 -18.51 -12.06
C GLU A 874 -6.12 -17.22 -11.26
N ASN A 875 -6.83 -16.21 -11.75
CA ASN A 875 -7.19 -15.00 -11.01
C ASN A 875 -8.48 -14.46 -11.64
N GLY A 876 -9.50 -14.20 -10.81
CA GLY A 876 -10.84 -13.93 -11.33
C GLY A 876 -11.73 -13.19 -10.35
N TYR A 877 -12.80 -12.58 -10.90
CA TYR A 877 -13.79 -11.84 -10.13
C TYR A 877 -15.21 -12.28 -10.49
N SER A 878 -16.00 -12.52 -9.45
CA SER A 878 -17.45 -12.70 -9.52
C SER A 878 -18.14 -11.64 -8.65
N SER A 879 -19.29 -11.15 -9.11
CA SER A 879 -20.06 -10.16 -8.35
C SER A 879 -20.81 -10.81 -7.18
N PRO A 880 -20.96 -10.13 -6.03
CA PRO A 880 -21.80 -10.59 -4.93
C PRO A 880 -23.23 -10.90 -5.39
N PRO A 881 -23.88 -11.95 -4.84
CA PRO A 881 -25.25 -12.27 -5.18
C PRO A 881 -26.19 -11.13 -4.74
N ASN A 882 -26.98 -10.57 -5.67
CA ASN A 882 -27.99 -9.55 -5.40
C ASN A 882 -29.32 -9.96 -6.05
N GLN A 883 -30.45 -9.65 -5.40
CA GLN A 883 -31.78 -10.16 -5.76
C GLN A 883 -32.41 -9.41 -6.95
N ASP A 884 -31.91 -8.21 -7.29
CA ASP A 884 -32.46 -7.32 -8.32
C ASP A 884 -31.52 -7.12 -9.53
N VAL A 885 -30.75 -8.14 -9.91
CA VAL A 885 -29.76 -8.05 -11.01
C VAL A 885 -30.36 -8.50 -12.33
N THR A 886 -30.29 -7.65 -13.35
CA THR A 886 -30.74 -7.96 -14.71
C THR A 886 -29.63 -8.61 -15.53
N LYS A 887 -29.97 -9.25 -16.66
CA LYS A 887 -28.97 -9.72 -17.65
C LYS A 887 -28.04 -8.59 -18.08
N GLN A 888 -28.54 -7.36 -18.23
CA GLN A 888 -27.74 -6.22 -18.64
C GLN A 888 -26.66 -5.87 -17.60
N ASP A 889 -26.96 -6.01 -16.31
CA ASP A 889 -26.00 -5.74 -15.24
C ASP A 889 -24.85 -6.76 -15.26
N PHE A 890 -25.13 -8.04 -15.57
CA PHE A 890 -24.08 -9.04 -15.76
C PHE A 890 -23.19 -8.79 -16.98
N LEU A 891 -23.72 -8.14 -18.02
CA LEU A 891 -22.96 -7.76 -19.20
C LEU A 891 -22.12 -6.49 -18.97
N GLN A 892 -22.52 -5.62 -18.05
CA GLN A 892 -21.85 -4.36 -17.69
C GLN A 892 -20.94 -4.56 -16.46
N ASP A 893 -20.00 -5.49 -16.54
CA ASP A 893 -19.19 -5.97 -15.43
C ASP A 893 -17.97 -5.08 -15.09
N PHE A 894 -18.20 -3.78 -14.88
CA PHE A 894 -17.14 -2.79 -14.57
C PHE A 894 -16.22 -3.21 -13.41
N LYS A 895 -16.77 -3.84 -12.37
CA LYS A 895 -15.98 -4.32 -11.22
C LYS A 895 -14.97 -5.40 -11.58
N ARG A 896 -15.24 -6.20 -12.61
CA ARG A 896 -14.26 -7.16 -13.12
C ARG A 896 -13.09 -6.47 -13.80
N ILE A 897 -13.36 -5.39 -14.55
CA ILE A 897 -12.31 -4.57 -15.18
C ILE A 897 -11.44 -3.93 -14.11
N GLU A 898 -12.05 -3.27 -13.12
CA GLU A 898 -11.34 -2.67 -11.97
C GLU A 898 -10.47 -3.70 -11.24
N TYR A 899 -11.00 -4.90 -11.03
CA TYR A 899 -10.27 -6.01 -10.44
C TYR A 899 -9.03 -6.39 -11.26
N PHE A 900 -9.18 -6.61 -12.57
CA PHE A 900 -8.05 -6.99 -13.42
C PHE A 900 -7.01 -5.88 -13.56
N GLU A 901 -7.41 -4.62 -13.72
CA GLU A 901 -6.49 -3.48 -13.72
C GLU A 901 -5.62 -3.50 -12.46
N ALA A 902 -6.24 -3.55 -11.28
CA ALA A 902 -5.51 -3.46 -10.02
C ALA A 902 -4.64 -4.71 -9.73
N TYR A 903 -5.12 -5.91 -10.05
CA TYR A 903 -4.35 -7.15 -9.82
C TYR A 903 -3.19 -7.30 -10.82
N LEU A 904 -3.37 -6.89 -12.08
CA LEU A 904 -2.28 -6.88 -13.06
C LEU A 904 -1.22 -5.83 -12.72
N GLU A 905 -1.61 -4.66 -12.22
CA GLU A 905 -0.66 -3.66 -11.71
C GLU A 905 0.14 -4.18 -10.51
N ALA A 906 -0.53 -4.85 -9.56
CA ALA A 906 0.15 -5.47 -8.42
C ALA A 906 1.12 -6.58 -8.86
N LEU A 907 0.73 -7.40 -9.83
CA LEU A 907 1.60 -8.41 -10.41
C LEU A 907 2.80 -7.77 -11.13
N LEU A 908 2.58 -6.70 -11.89
CA LEU A 908 3.62 -5.97 -12.59
C LEU A 908 4.64 -5.37 -11.61
N ARG A 909 4.18 -4.84 -10.45
CA ARG A 909 5.09 -4.39 -9.38
C ARG A 909 5.95 -5.54 -8.85
N ALA A 910 5.38 -6.72 -8.62
CA ALA A 910 6.16 -7.90 -8.20
C ALA A 910 7.19 -8.32 -9.27
N ILE A 911 6.82 -8.30 -10.55
CA ILE A 911 7.73 -8.61 -11.68
C ILE A 911 8.88 -7.59 -11.73
N ARG A 912 8.57 -6.29 -11.59
CA ARG A 912 9.58 -5.22 -11.55
C ARG A 912 10.51 -5.34 -10.33
N LYS A 913 10.02 -5.91 -9.22
CA LYS A 913 10.81 -6.33 -8.04
C LYS A 913 11.58 -7.65 -8.24
N GLY A 914 11.66 -8.15 -9.48
CA GLY A 914 12.45 -9.32 -9.87
C GLY A 914 11.75 -10.67 -9.75
N ALA A 915 10.43 -10.72 -9.51
CA ALA A 915 9.70 -11.99 -9.49
C ALA A 915 9.65 -12.64 -10.89
N ASN A 916 9.97 -13.93 -10.97
CA ASN A 916 10.05 -14.71 -12.21
C ASN A 916 8.67 -15.23 -12.67
N VAL A 917 7.71 -14.31 -12.84
CA VAL A 917 6.37 -14.63 -13.35
C VAL A 917 6.36 -14.56 -14.87
N ARG A 918 5.85 -15.61 -15.53
CA ARG A 918 5.89 -15.77 -16.99
C ARG A 918 4.53 -15.73 -17.68
N GLY A 919 3.44 -15.79 -16.92
CA GLY A 919 2.12 -15.64 -17.50
C GLY A 919 1.01 -15.40 -16.49
N TYR A 920 -0.13 -14.96 -17.02
CA TYR A 920 -1.35 -14.65 -16.30
C TYR A 920 -2.57 -15.20 -17.05
N MET A 921 -3.37 -16.00 -16.37
CA MET A 921 -4.55 -16.66 -16.93
C MET A 921 -5.80 -16.27 -16.14
N VAL A 922 -6.75 -15.66 -16.83
CA VAL A 922 -8.03 -15.23 -16.26
C VAL A 922 -8.89 -16.44 -15.90
N TRP A 923 -9.40 -16.44 -14.68
CA TRP A 923 -10.53 -17.29 -14.30
C TRP A 923 -11.84 -16.48 -14.44
N SER A 924 -12.70 -16.77 -15.42
CA SER A 924 -12.63 -17.84 -16.42
C SER A 924 -13.03 -17.33 -17.81
N LEU A 925 -12.93 -18.19 -18.84
CA LEU A 925 -13.44 -17.82 -20.17
C LEU A 925 -14.96 -17.65 -20.18
N LEU A 926 -15.69 -18.61 -19.61
CA LEU A 926 -17.15 -18.72 -19.66
C LEU A 926 -17.71 -18.73 -18.25
N ASP A 927 -18.90 -18.15 -18.06
CA ASP A 927 -19.70 -18.43 -16.86
C ASP A 927 -20.03 -19.92 -16.85
N SER A 928 -19.52 -20.64 -15.86
CA SER A 928 -19.52 -22.11 -15.81
C SER A 928 -20.23 -22.64 -14.56
N PHE A 929 -20.23 -23.96 -14.37
CA PHE A 929 -20.74 -24.59 -13.16
C PHE A 929 -19.75 -24.40 -12.00
N GLU A 930 -20.06 -23.54 -11.02
CA GLU A 930 -19.15 -23.18 -9.91
C GLU A 930 -19.32 -24.11 -8.69
N TRP A 931 -19.12 -25.40 -8.94
CA TRP A 931 -19.10 -26.46 -7.92
C TRP A 931 -20.39 -26.47 -7.07
N ILE A 932 -20.29 -26.35 -5.75
CA ILE A 932 -21.45 -26.35 -4.84
C ILE A 932 -22.39 -25.15 -5.03
N ASN A 933 -21.92 -24.07 -5.70
CA ASN A 933 -22.72 -22.87 -5.96
C ASN A 933 -23.57 -22.98 -7.23
N GLY A 934 -23.45 -24.06 -7.99
CA GLY A 934 -24.12 -24.22 -9.28
C GLY A 934 -23.76 -23.08 -10.25
N TYR A 935 -24.73 -22.63 -11.05
CA TYR A 935 -24.58 -21.53 -12.02
C TYR A 935 -24.89 -20.15 -11.42
N GLY A 936 -25.09 -20.08 -10.10
CA GLY A 936 -25.41 -18.84 -9.39
C GLY A 936 -24.24 -17.85 -9.33
N THR A 937 -23.01 -18.36 -9.28
CA THR A 937 -21.76 -17.58 -9.27
C THR A 937 -21.18 -17.53 -10.69
N ARG A 938 -20.63 -16.38 -11.09
CA ARG A 938 -20.25 -16.10 -12.50
C ARG A 938 -18.86 -15.48 -12.60
N PHE A 939 -17.86 -16.27 -12.98
CA PHE A 939 -16.48 -15.80 -13.18
C PHE A 939 -16.13 -15.47 -14.63
N GLY A 940 -16.94 -15.90 -15.59
CA GLY A 940 -16.61 -15.85 -17.01
C GLY A 940 -16.50 -14.47 -17.61
N LEU A 941 -15.57 -14.28 -18.53
CA LEU A 941 -15.53 -13.13 -19.44
C LEU A 941 -16.75 -13.11 -20.37
N TYR A 942 -17.26 -14.29 -20.76
CA TYR A 942 -18.50 -14.43 -21.52
C TYR A 942 -19.62 -14.90 -20.60
N TYR A 943 -20.75 -14.20 -20.67
CA TYR A 943 -22.01 -14.68 -20.13
C TYR A 943 -22.50 -15.83 -21.00
N VAL A 944 -23.01 -16.89 -20.39
CA VAL A 944 -23.58 -18.02 -21.12
C VAL A 944 -25.06 -18.13 -20.77
N ASP A 945 -25.89 -17.94 -21.79
CA ASP A 945 -27.34 -18.03 -21.67
C ASP A 945 -27.77 -19.47 -21.43
N ARG A 946 -28.41 -19.76 -20.29
CA ARG A 946 -28.71 -21.15 -19.91
C ARG A 946 -29.80 -21.80 -20.76
N GLU A 947 -30.64 -21.03 -21.44
CA GLU A 947 -31.68 -21.57 -22.31
C GLU A 947 -31.14 -21.89 -23.70
N THR A 948 -30.24 -21.05 -24.23
CA THR A 948 -29.75 -21.17 -25.61
C THR A 948 -28.30 -21.62 -25.73
N LEU A 949 -27.57 -21.67 -24.61
CA LEU A 949 -26.12 -21.88 -24.52
C LEU A 949 -25.28 -20.86 -25.30
N GLN A 950 -25.87 -19.73 -25.70
CA GLN A 950 -25.15 -18.68 -26.40
C GLN A 950 -24.11 -18.01 -25.49
N ARG A 951 -22.89 -17.85 -26.02
CA ARG A 951 -21.81 -17.05 -25.39
C ARG A 951 -21.96 -15.58 -25.77
N ILE A 952 -22.22 -14.74 -24.78
CA ILE A 952 -22.45 -13.30 -24.93
C ILE A 952 -21.29 -12.56 -24.25
N PRO A 953 -20.51 -11.75 -24.99
CA PRO A 953 -19.37 -11.03 -24.42
C PRO A 953 -19.84 -10.01 -23.38
N LYS A 954 -19.21 -10.03 -22.20
CA LYS A 954 -19.36 -8.95 -21.21
C LYS A 954 -18.44 -7.78 -21.56
N LEU A 955 -18.60 -6.66 -20.87
CA LEU A 955 -17.79 -5.47 -21.09
C LEU A 955 -16.29 -5.75 -20.87
N SER A 956 -15.94 -6.62 -19.92
CA SER A 956 -14.57 -7.05 -19.68
C SER A 956 -13.89 -7.66 -20.91
N VAL A 957 -14.63 -8.26 -21.85
CA VAL A 957 -14.07 -8.79 -23.12
C VAL A 957 -13.50 -7.66 -23.96
N GLN A 958 -14.20 -6.53 -24.06
CA GLN A 958 -13.76 -5.38 -24.84
C GLN A 958 -12.51 -4.75 -24.25
N TRP A 959 -12.49 -4.59 -22.92
CA TRP A 959 -11.33 -4.07 -22.20
C TRP A 959 -10.12 -5.00 -22.34
N PHE A 960 -10.27 -6.30 -22.06
CA PHE A 960 -9.17 -7.26 -22.10
C PHE A 960 -8.62 -7.42 -23.52
N SER A 961 -9.48 -7.47 -24.54
CA SER A 961 -9.06 -7.50 -25.94
C SER A 961 -8.30 -6.23 -26.34
N SER A 962 -8.74 -5.05 -25.89
CA SER A 962 -8.03 -3.79 -26.15
C SER A 962 -6.66 -3.75 -25.48
N PHE A 963 -6.59 -4.19 -24.22
CA PHE A 963 -5.36 -4.34 -23.45
C PHE A 963 -4.35 -5.24 -24.18
N LEU A 964 -4.78 -6.43 -24.63
CA LEU A 964 -3.90 -7.39 -25.30
C LEU A 964 -3.41 -6.91 -26.67
N ASN A 965 -4.24 -6.18 -27.41
CA ASN A 965 -3.92 -5.70 -28.75
C ASN A 965 -3.19 -4.35 -28.79
N ASN A 966 -2.80 -3.78 -27.63
CA ASN A 966 -2.18 -2.44 -27.52
C ASN A 966 -3.01 -1.31 -28.18
N ASN A 967 -4.33 -1.47 -28.30
CA ASN A 967 -5.20 -0.42 -28.78
C ASN A 967 -5.48 0.53 -27.61
N ILE A 968 -4.68 1.60 -27.50
CA ILE A 968 -4.93 2.68 -26.54
C ILE A 968 -6.24 3.36 -26.97
N HIS A 969 -7.36 2.98 -26.35
CA HIS A 969 -8.50 3.89 -26.32
C HIS A 969 -8.08 5.07 -25.45
N THR A 970 -7.73 6.17 -26.11
CA THR A 970 -7.74 7.50 -25.51
C THR A 970 -9.11 7.68 -24.85
N LYS A 971 -9.14 7.79 -23.51
CA LYS A 971 -10.35 7.98 -22.68
C LYS A 971 -11.08 9.32 -22.94
N THR A 972 -11.01 9.88 -24.15
CA THR A 972 -11.49 11.24 -24.45
C THR A 972 -12.71 11.37 -25.34
N GLU A 973 -13.25 10.29 -25.94
CA GLU A 973 -14.47 10.42 -26.75
C GLU A 973 -15.42 9.23 -26.51
N GLY A 974 -16.37 9.38 -25.59
CA GLY A 974 -17.46 8.39 -25.43
C GLY A 974 -18.27 8.48 -24.13
N PHE A 975 -17.68 8.93 -23.02
CA PHE A 975 -18.34 8.86 -21.69
C PHE A 975 -19.23 10.07 -21.33
N ARG A 976 -19.82 10.76 -22.32
CA ARG A 976 -20.64 11.96 -22.08
C ARG A 976 -21.95 12.04 -22.87
N ILE A 977 -22.70 10.95 -23.03
CA ILE A 977 -24.12 10.96 -23.43
C ILE A 977 -24.67 9.62 -22.87
N GLU A 978 -25.63 9.46 -21.96
CA GLU A 978 -26.86 10.16 -21.61
C GLU A 978 -27.11 9.99 -20.09
N ARG A 979 -27.04 11.07 -19.31
CA ARG A 979 -27.78 11.21 -18.05
C ARG A 979 -28.46 12.56 -18.06
N SER A 980 -29.41 12.68 -18.98
CA SER A 980 -30.45 13.69 -18.94
C SER A 980 -31.73 13.01 -19.36
N ILE A 981 -32.78 13.21 -18.55
CA ILE A 981 -34.17 12.71 -18.69
C ILE A 981 -34.45 11.39 -17.97
N SER A 982 -34.61 11.46 -16.64
CA SER A 982 -35.92 11.35 -15.95
C SER A 982 -35.74 11.63 -14.47
#